data_AF-A0A6B2THB9-F1
#
_entry.id   AF-A0A6B2THB9-F1
#
_cell.length_a   1.000
_cell.length_b   1.000
_cell.length_c   1.000
_cell.angle_alpha   90.00
_cell.angle_beta   90.00
_cell.angle_gamma   90.00
#
_symmetry.space_group_name_H-M   'P 1'
#
loop_
_entity.id
_entity.type
_entity.pdbx_description
1 polymer ?
#
loop_
_entity_poly.entity_id
_entity_poly.type
_entity_poly.pdbx_seq_one_letter_code
_entity_poly.pdbx_strand_id
1 'polypeptide(L)'
;AGGRWLHFVHSKDSVPTGAPRAVADRVADLEAGVDVLCVDHVRSTWRHQGMPSPDGKHLAKQGRRDLPLADCPNLLKVTPLLGNRVLRADFWRAHRTELSADDETFAAYAALLLADRVATLDQVALNVRELRSESLPKGPPEERYAVIDRYESLLALATDRGLPTAPRAALYDVMVGDCLRVVAREQLPDPVRREFFHRASKAAVAWRPRGHQHPGGLEGVRRRLLEEDAYTKYRTFQTANQQRRKLRSAVLSRKHKVGKKVRDLRYRRELERPVDPNLAVFTAYWDRGVACNPAAVAAKLAELAPHIHAVWVVSAANVPLLPPGTDHVVPGTRRYWEVMARAKYLVNNANFPNAIVKRPDSVHLQTHHGTPLKRMGLDQLDYPAAAKGLNFHDLLARVDRWDYSVSANGHSTEMWERAYPSHYTSLDYGYPRNDVYYSATAADIRAIREKLGIAPGKRAILYAPTHRDYEAAWTPRLDLATLADRLGEDTVLLVRGHYFYGGAASPLAGLRKSGRVIDVSSYDPVEELALAADALITDYSSIMFDYANLDRPIVIYADDWETYATTRGVYFDLMAEAPGKVARTQEELTALLTSDAWRDASAEKARRAFRHRFCEYDDGRAAERVVRRVFLGESEESLPPVTPVDERTPAPTPEEATQR
;
A
#
# COMPACT_ATOMS: atom_id res chain seq x y z
N ALA A 1 15.47 27.03 11.48
CA ALA A 1 16.17 27.22 10.18
C ALA A 1 17.06 28.46 10.25
N GLY A 2 18.35 28.35 9.89
CA GLY A 2 19.35 29.40 10.07
C GLY A 2 19.93 30.02 8.79
N GLY A 3 19.50 29.59 7.60
CA GLY A 3 19.96 30.15 6.33
C GLY A 3 19.33 31.51 6.00
N ARG A 4 19.93 32.25 5.04
CA ARG A 4 19.41 33.54 4.53
C ARG A 4 18.09 33.40 3.77
N TRP A 5 17.90 32.24 3.15
CA TRP A 5 16.72 31.86 2.38
C TRP A 5 16.20 30.50 2.84
N LEU A 6 14.89 30.33 2.83
CA LEU A 6 14.16 29.15 3.31
C LEU A 6 13.37 28.54 2.16
N HIS A 7 13.49 27.22 1.98
CA HIS A 7 12.74 26.45 0.99
C HIS A 7 11.99 25.32 1.73
N PHE A 8 10.66 25.45 1.84
CA PHE A 8 9.82 24.54 2.62
C PHE A 8 9.34 23.39 1.74
N VAL A 9 9.79 22.16 1.99
CA VAL A 9 9.44 21.00 1.16
C VAL A 9 8.71 19.99 2.03
N HIS A 10 7.50 19.59 1.61
CA HIS A 10 6.74 18.57 2.32
C HIS A 10 7.50 17.25 2.28
N SER A 11 7.43 16.46 3.36
CA SER A 11 8.05 15.12 3.44
C SER A 11 7.69 14.16 2.30
N LYS A 12 6.52 14.35 1.66
CA LYS A 12 6.07 13.55 0.52
C LYS A 12 6.71 13.99 -0.80
N ASP A 13 7.15 15.24 -0.88
CA ASP A 13 7.71 15.87 -2.08
C ASP A 13 9.24 15.75 -2.10
N SER A 14 9.88 16.09 -3.23
CA SER A 14 11.34 16.06 -3.32
C SER A 14 11.91 17.26 -4.06
N VAL A 15 13.20 17.54 -3.84
CA VAL A 15 13.94 18.57 -4.55
C VAL A 15 14.80 17.90 -5.63
N PRO A 16 14.67 18.27 -6.92
CA PRO A 16 15.47 17.70 -7.99
C PRO A 16 16.98 17.90 -7.78
N THR A 17 17.79 16.94 -8.22
CA THR A 17 19.26 17.05 -8.21
C THR A 17 19.71 18.30 -8.96
N GLY A 18 20.50 19.16 -8.31
CA GLY A 18 20.99 20.43 -8.89
C GLY A 18 20.08 21.64 -8.65
N ALA A 19 18.80 21.45 -8.31
CA ALA A 19 17.91 22.56 -7.98
C ALA A 19 18.40 23.42 -6.79
N PRO A 20 18.95 22.86 -5.69
CA PRO A 20 19.47 23.69 -4.60
C PRO A 20 20.56 24.65 -5.05
N ARG A 21 21.43 24.23 -5.98
CA ARG A 21 22.48 25.08 -6.56
C ARG A 21 21.89 26.17 -7.44
N ALA A 22 20.98 25.83 -8.35
CA ALA A 22 20.32 26.81 -9.20
C ALA A 22 19.55 27.88 -8.40
N VAL A 23 18.88 27.47 -7.33
CA VAL A 23 18.21 28.39 -6.39
C VAL A 23 19.26 29.24 -5.67
N ALA A 24 20.33 28.65 -5.14
CA ALA A 24 21.41 29.37 -4.46
C ALA A 24 22.06 30.44 -5.36
N ASP A 25 22.39 30.08 -6.61
CA ASP A 25 22.95 30.99 -7.60
C ASP A 25 21.97 32.14 -7.90
N ARG A 26 20.68 31.83 -8.09
CA ARG A 26 19.67 32.86 -8.34
C ARG A 26 19.51 33.81 -7.16
N VAL A 27 19.45 33.30 -5.92
CA VAL A 27 19.26 34.15 -4.74
C VAL A 27 20.51 34.96 -4.36
N ALA A 28 21.68 34.58 -4.85
CA ALA A 28 22.90 35.38 -4.72
C ALA A 28 22.85 36.64 -5.59
N ASP A 29 22.21 36.56 -6.76
CA ASP A 29 22.06 37.66 -7.73
C ASP A 29 20.90 38.63 -7.42
N LEU A 30 20.08 38.38 -6.38
CA LEU A 30 18.89 39.19 -6.09
C LEU A 30 19.24 40.51 -5.39
N GLU A 31 18.52 41.56 -5.74
CA GLU A 31 18.61 42.87 -5.09
C GLU A 31 18.20 42.79 -3.60
N ALA A 32 18.74 43.72 -2.80
CA ALA A 32 18.27 43.90 -1.42
C ALA A 32 16.79 44.30 -1.42
N GLY A 33 15.94 43.53 -0.72
CA GLY A 33 14.50 43.78 -0.63
C GLY A 33 13.61 42.81 -1.39
N VAL A 34 14.18 41.81 -2.08
CA VAL A 34 13.38 40.67 -2.57
C VAL A 34 13.02 39.75 -1.41
N ASP A 35 11.73 39.46 -1.25
CA ASP A 35 11.21 38.62 -0.17
C ASP A 35 10.95 37.19 -0.60
N VAL A 36 10.52 37.02 -1.86
CA VAL A 36 10.06 35.73 -2.39
C VAL A 36 10.70 35.48 -3.75
N LEU A 37 11.30 34.30 -3.91
CA LEU A 37 11.67 33.75 -5.19
C LEU A 37 10.70 32.63 -5.57
N CYS A 38 9.91 32.85 -6.62
CA CYS A 38 9.05 31.84 -7.21
C CYS A 38 9.85 30.94 -8.15
N VAL A 39 9.74 29.63 -7.93
CA VAL A 39 10.40 28.59 -8.72
C VAL A 39 9.37 27.73 -9.44
N ASP A 40 9.77 27.03 -10.50
CA ASP A 40 8.87 26.06 -11.14
C ASP A 40 8.89 24.72 -10.41
N HIS A 41 7.93 23.87 -10.75
CA HIS A 41 7.80 22.53 -10.22
C HIS A 41 7.43 21.51 -11.32
N VAL A 42 7.66 20.25 -11.01
CA VAL A 42 7.08 19.12 -11.73
C VAL A 42 6.11 18.38 -10.83
N ARG A 43 5.19 17.64 -11.44
CA ARG A 43 4.19 16.84 -10.74
C ARG A 43 4.44 15.37 -11.04
N SER A 44 4.50 14.59 -9.98
CA SER A 44 4.65 13.14 -10.04
C SER A 44 3.43 12.49 -9.42
N THR A 45 2.80 11.58 -10.16
CA THR A 45 1.75 10.70 -9.67
C THR A 45 2.31 9.29 -9.52
N TRP A 46 1.51 8.35 -9.03
CA TRP A 46 1.88 6.93 -9.04
C TRP A 46 2.17 6.38 -10.45
N ARG A 47 1.68 7.03 -11.53
CA ARG A 47 1.82 6.57 -12.92
C ARG A 47 2.87 7.31 -13.73
N HIS A 48 3.07 8.59 -13.44
CA HIS A 48 3.90 9.48 -14.24
C HIS A 48 4.80 10.28 -13.31
N GLN A 49 6.10 10.26 -13.57
CA GLN A 49 7.05 11.10 -12.85
C GLN A 49 7.41 12.33 -13.68
N GLY A 50 7.65 13.46 -13.01
CA GLY A 50 8.25 14.63 -13.62
C GLY A 50 7.40 15.37 -14.66
N MET A 51 6.06 15.30 -14.58
CA MET A 51 5.20 16.02 -15.53
C MET A 51 5.37 17.54 -15.33
N PRO A 52 5.64 18.33 -16.37
CA PRO A 52 5.78 19.78 -16.25
C PRO A 52 4.53 20.43 -15.64
N SER A 53 4.74 21.49 -14.84
CA SER A 53 3.64 22.34 -14.40
C SER A 53 3.04 23.10 -15.60
N PRO A 54 1.78 23.58 -15.49
CA PRO A 54 1.25 24.57 -16.44
C PRO A 54 1.76 26.00 -16.17
N ASP A 55 2.66 26.18 -15.20
CA ASP A 55 3.01 27.49 -14.60
C ASP A 55 4.23 28.14 -15.24
N GLY A 56 5.08 27.38 -15.95
CA GLY A 56 6.28 27.91 -16.60
C GLY A 56 6.01 29.16 -17.45
N LYS A 57 4.87 29.24 -18.14
CA LYS A 57 4.47 30.46 -18.90
C LYS A 57 4.35 31.72 -18.04
N HIS A 58 3.95 31.58 -16.77
CA HIS A 58 3.79 32.69 -15.84
C HIS A 58 5.17 33.16 -15.32
N LEU A 59 6.06 32.22 -15.05
CA LEU A 59 7.44 32.47 -14.62
C LEU A 59 8.28 33.05 -15.78
N ALA A 60 8.23 32.45 -16.96
CA ALA A 60 8.91 32.90 -18.17
C ALA A 60 8.51 34.33 -18.57
N LYS A 61 7.22 34.69 -18.45
CA LYS A 61 6.74 36.04 -18.76
C LYS A 61 7.38 37.11 -17.86
N GLN A 62 7.66 36.77 -16.59
CA GLN A 62 8.35 37.68 -15.68
C GLN A 62 9.87 37.73 -15.96
N GLY A 63 10.48 36.58 -16.28
CA GLY A 63 11.90 36.48 -16.59
C GLY A 63 12.76 36.60 -15.33
N ARG A 64 13.87 37.36 -15.39
CA ARG A 64 14.75 37.60 -14.24
C ARG A 64 14.50 38.95 -13.54
N ARG A 65 13.32 39.54 -13.73
CA ARG A 65 12.96 40.83 -13.14
C ARG A 65 12.43 40.65 -11.72
N ASP A 66 12.89 41.53 -10.83
CA ASP A 66 12.46 41.59 -9.44
C ASP A 66 11.40 42.69 -9.36
N LEU A 67 10.13 42.34 -9.17
CA LEU A 67 9.01 43.28 -9.33
C LEU A 67 8.08 43.26 -8.11
N PRO A 68 7.47 44.39 -7.74
CA PRO A 68 6.32 44.40 -6.84
C PRO A 68 5.17 43.58 -7.43
N LEU A 69 4.35 42.95 -6.56
CA LEU A 69 3.22 42.12 -7.02
C LEU A 69 2.23 42.88 -7.91
N ALA A 70 2.11 44.20 -7.71
CA ALA A 70 1.28 45.09 -8.54
C ALA A 70 1.63 45.02 -10.03
N ASP A 71 2.89 44.81 -10.37
CA ASP A 71 3.41 44.76 -11.75
C ASP A 71 3.46 43.33 -12.30
N CYS A 72 3.38 42.32 -11.43
CA CYS A 72 3.36 40.91 -11.79
C CYS A 72 2.16 40.12 -11.21
N PRO A 73 0.90 40.61 -11.30
CA PRO A 73 -0.26 40.00 -10.64
C PRO A 73 -0.59 38.60 -11.16
N ASN A 74 -0.05 38.20 -12.32
CA ASN A 74 -0.21 36.85 -12.85
C ASN A 74 0.55 35.78 -12.04
N LEU A 75 1.47 36.16 -11.14
CA LEU A 75 2.10 35.20 -10.24
C LEU A 75 1.11 34.54 -9.28
N LEU A 76 -0.01 35.21 -8.97
CA LEU A 76 -1.12 34.62 -8.20
C LEU A 76 -1.82 33.47 -8.96
N LYS A 77 -1.53 33.28 -10.25
CA LYS A 77 -2.04 32.14 -11.03
C LYS A 77 -1.10 30.93 -11.01
N VAL A 78 0.13 31.09 -10.51
CA VAL A 78 1.05 29.98 -10.26
C VAL A 78 0.46 29.10 -9.17
N THR A 79 0.57 27.79 -9.31
CA THR A 79 0.06 26.81 -8.35
C THR A 79 0.52 27.20 -6.93
N PRO A 80 -0.41 27.35 -5.96
CA PRO A 80 -0.11 27.89 -4.64
C PRO A 80 0.45 26.82 -3.70
N LEU A 81 1.72 26.47 -3.92
CA LEU A 81 2.46 25.54 -3.09
C LEU A 81 3.42 26.35 -2.22
N LEU A 82 3.58 26.04 -0.94
CA LEU A 82 4.57 26.76 -0.16
C LEU A 82 5.99 26.41 -0.65
N GLY A 83 6.18 25.17 -1.11
CA GLY A 83 7.46 24.71 -1.64
C GLY A 83 7.90 25.32 -2.96
N ASN A 84 7.02 25.98 -3.72
CA ASN A 84 7.46 26.76 -4.88
C ASN A 84 7.64 28.26 -4.56
N ARG A 85 7.76 28.58 -3.27
CA ARG A 85 8.10 29.90 -2.72
C ARG A 85 9.36 29.77 -1.87
N VAL A 86 10.50 30.22 -2.39
CA VAL A 86 11.73 30.33 -1.60
C VAL A 86 11.71 31.69 -0.91
N LEU A 87 11.67 31.69 0.42
CA LEU A 87 11.40 32.88 1.24
C LEU A 87 12.67 33.43 1.87
N ARG A 88 12.85 34.75 1.87
CA ARG A 88 13.89 35.40 2.67
C ARG A 88 13.61 35.13 4.16
N ALA A 89 14.62 34.73 4.91
CA ALA A 89 14.41 34.24 6.28
C ALA A 89 13.83 35.29 7.23
N ASP A 90 14.26 36.55 7.13
CA ASP A 90 13.74 37.64 7.97
C ASP A 90 12.30 38.02 7.59
N PHE A 91 11.96 37.97 6.30
CA PHE A 91 10.58 38.13 5.84
C PHE A 91 9.67 37.05 6.41
N TRP A 92 10.10 35.78 6.37
CA TRP A 92 9.33 34.68 6.97
C TRP A 92 9.12 34.88 8.49
N ARG A 93 10.15 35.34 9.21
CA ARG A 93 10.04 35.62 10.65
C ARG A 93 9.07 36.77 10.95
N ALA A 94 9.08 37.81 10.13
CA ALA A 94 8.20 38.97 10.27
C ALA A 94 6.72 38.60 10.05
N HIS A 95 6.44 37.61 9.19
CA HIS A 95 5.09 37.16 8.83
C HIS A 95 4.83 35.70 9.24
N ARG A 96 5.42 35.27 10.35
CA ARG A 96 5.39 33.86 10.75
C ARG A 96 3.96 33.34 10.92
N THR A 97 3.07 34.15 11.49
CA THR A 97 1.68 33.78 11.75
C THR A 97 0.95 33.35 10.48
N GLU A 98 1.04 34.14 9.41
CA GLU A 98 0.38 33.86 8.14
C GLU A 98 1.08 32.75 7.36
N LEU A 99 2.42 32.69 7.43
CA LEU A 99 3.24 31.79 6.64
C LEU A 99 3.46 30.41 7.28
N SER A 100 3.02 30.22 8.52
CA SER A 100 2.97 28.91 9.19
C SER A 100 1.55 28.42 9.47
N ALA A 101 0.56 28.93 8.73
CA ALA A 101 -0.81 28.43 8.79
C ALA A 101 -0.88 26.97 8.32
N ASP A 102 -1.77 26.17 8.93
CA ASP A 102 -2.00 24.77 8.55
C ASP A 102 -2.49 24.63 7.10
N ASP A 103 -3.15 25.67 6.59
CA ASP A 103 -3.56 25.77 5.20
C ASP A 103 -2.38 26.22 4.32
N GLU A 104 -1.69 25.25 3.73
CA GLU A 104 -0.54 25.51 2.84
C GLU A 104 -0.91 26.42 1.65
N THR A 105 -2.14 26.28 1.11
CA THR A 105 -2.60 27.13 -0.01
C THR A 105 -2.75 28.58 0.44
N PHE A 106 -3.28 28.80 1.64
CA PHE A 106 -3.31 30.13 2.26
C PHE A 106 -1.88 30.68 2.41
N ALA A 107 -0.97 29.95 3.03
CA ALA A 107 0.40 30.39 3.27
C ALA A 107 1.15 30.74 1.97
N ALA A 108 0.96 29.94 0.91
CA ALA A 108 1.58 30.17 -0.40
C ALA A 108 1.07 31.45 -1.10
N TYR A 109 -0.20 31.80 -0.92
CA TYR A 109 -0.75 33.08 -1.41
C TYR A 109 -0.33 34.24 -0.51
N ALA A 110 -0.42 34.09 0.80
CA ALA A 110 0.00 35.10 1.77
C ALA A 110 1.47 35.51 1.55
N ALA A 111 2.36 34.57 1.24
CA ALA A 111 3.75 34.84 0.87
C ALA A 111 3.87 35.88 -0.25
N LEU A 112 3.03 35.78 -1.29
CA LEU A 112 3.06 36.74 -2.41
C LEU A 112 2.40 38.06 -2.04
N LEU A 113 1.29 38.03 -1.30
CA LEU A 113 0.52 39.22 -0.95
C LEU A 113 1.27 40.13 0.05
N LEU A 114 2.07 39.54 0.94
CA LEU A 114 2.83 40.27 1.95
C LEU A 114 4.17 40.81 1.44
N ALA A 115 4.74 40.16 0.42
CA ALA A 115 6.04 40.50 -0.16
C ALA A 115 6.07 41.91 -0.76
N ASP A 116 7.14 42.65 -0.51
CA ASP A 116 7.40 43.92 -1.18
C ASP A 116 7.84 43.70 -2.63
N ARG A 117 8.71 42.71 -2.86
CA ARG A 117 9.18 42.33 -4.19
C ARG A 117 9.26 40.82 -4.36
N VAL A 118 8.89 40.37 -5.55
CA VAL A 118 8.91 38.96 -5.95
C VAL A 118 9.82 38.79 -7.16
N ALA A 119 10.71 37.80 -7.08
CA ALA A 119 11.55 37.36 -8.19
C ALA A 119 11.08 36.00 -8.71
N THR A 120 11.52 35.64 -9.92
CA THR A 120 11.24 34.34 -10.53
C THR A 120 12.53 33.62 -10.94
N LEU A 121 12.46 32.29 -10.94
CA LEU A 121 13.39 31.37 -11.56
C LEU A 121 12.57 30.37 -12.38
N ASP A 122 12.67 30.47 -13.71
CA ASP A 122 12.02 29.56 -14.65
C ASP A 122 12.82 28.24 -14.77
N GLN A 123 13.03 27.59 -13.63
CA GLN A 123 13.63 26.26 -13.52
C GLN A 123 12.89 25.47 -12.45
N VAL A 124 12.79 24.16 -12.69
CA VAL A 124 12.16 23.23 -11.77
C VAL A 124 13.03 23.11 -10.51
N ALA A 125 12.49 23.53 -9.37
CA ALA A 125 13.14 23.35 -8.08
C ALA A 125 12.33 22.52 -7.08
N LEU A 126 11.16 22.03 -7.48
CA LEU A 126 10.30 21.18 -6.66
C LEU A 126 9.71 20.04 -7.49
N ASN A 127 9.66 18.84 -6.92
CA ASN A 127 8.90 17.71 -7.44
C ASN A 127 7.76 17.40 -6.47
N VAL A 128 6.54 17.76 -6.89
CA VAL A 128 5.33 17.57 -6.13
C VAL A 128 4.78 16.18 -6.37
N ARG A 129 4.74 15.36 -5.33
CA ARG A 129 4.12 14.03 -5.38
C ARG A 129 2.63 14.16 -5.06
N GLU A 130 1.82 13.94 -6.09
CA GLU A 130 0.36 13.85 -6.02
C GLU A 130 -0.03 12.45 -5.53
N LEU A 131 -0.52 12.38 -4.29
CA LEU A 131 -1.08 11.18 -3.72
C LEU A 131 -2.42 10.84 -4.40
N ARG A 132 -2.80 9.56 -4.37
CA ARG A 132 -4.10 9.14 -4.89
C ARG A 132 -5.21 9.69 -4.01
N SER A 133 -6.31 10.14 -4.63
CA SER A 133 -7.49 10.59 -3.90
C SER A 133 -8.07 9.51 -2.99
N GLU A 134 -7.97 8.24 -3.39
CA GLU A 134 -8.45 7.11 -2.59
C GLU A 134 -7.57 6.83 -1.35
N SER A 135 -6.34 7.34 -1.31
CA SER A 135 -5.43 7.20 -0.16
C SER A 135 -5.61 8.30 0.89
N LEU A 136 -6.25 9.41 0.53
CA LEU A 136 -6.44 10.53 1.44
C LEU A 136 -7.69 10.29 2.31
N PRO A 137 -7.63 10.63 3.60
CA PRO A 137 -8.81 10.58 4.46
C PRO A 137 -9.91 11.46 3.86
N LYS A 138 -11.15 10.95 3.90
CA LYS A 138 -12.32 11.69 3.46
C LYS A 138 -12.94 12.37 4.68
N GLY A 139 -12.69 13.67 4.83
CA GLY A 139 -13.41 14.48 5.80
C GLY A 139 -14.89 14.67 5.42
N PRO A 140 -15.73 15.17 6.35
CA PRO A 140 -17.11 15.56 6.06
C PRO A 140 -17.17 16.49 4.84
N PRO A 141 -18.14 16.29 3.92
CA PRO A 141 -18.26 17.11 2.70
C PRO A 141 -18.29 18.63 2.95
N GLU A 142 -18.77 19.06 4.11
CA GLU A 142 -18.88 20.45 4.56
C GLU A 142 -17.51 21.12 4.77
N GLU A 143 -16.42 20.38 4.99
CA GLU A 143 -15.06 20.94 5.07
C GLU A 143 -14.68 21.71 3.80
N ARG A 144 -15.33 21.42 2.66
CA ARG A 144 -15.11 22.18 1.44
C ARG A 144 -15.47 23.65 1.56
N TYR A 145 -16.32 24.07 2.49
CA TYR A 145 -16.60 25.49 2.72
C TYR A 145 -15.34 26.29 3.06
N ALA A 146 -14.33 25.66 3.67
CA ALA A 146 -13.06 26.31 4.01
C ALA A 146 -12.31 26.88 2.78
N VAL A 147 -12.59 26.38 1.56
CA VAL A 147 -12.05 26.98 0.33
C VAL A 147 -12.49 28.43 0.18
N ILE A 148 -13.73 28.76 0.55
CA ILE A 148 -14.29 30.11 0.47
C ILE A 148 -13.65 30.97 1.56
N ASP A 149 -13.69 30.49 2.81
CA ASP A 149 -13.14 31.18 3.98
C ASP A 149 -11.66 31.56 3.79
N ARG A 150 -10.87 30.67 3.18
CA ARG A 150 -9.48 30.92 2.77
C ARG A 150 -9.37 32.15 1.87
N TYR A 151 -10.15 32.20 0.79
CA TYR A 151 -10.04 33.28 -0.18
C TYR A 151 -10.57 34.60 0.38
N GLU A 152 -11.63 34.59 1.17
CA GLU A 152 -12.11 35.79 1.87
C GLU A 152 -11.03 36.34 2.80
N SER A 153 -10.33 35.46 3.55
CA SER A 153 -9.20 35.84 4.39
C SER A 153 -8.03 36.41 3.59
N LEU A 154 -7.69 35.81 2.44
CA LEU A 154 -6.62 36.32 1.55
C LEU A 154 -6.99 37.66 0.90
N LEU A 155 -8.25 37.86 0.54
CA LEU A 155 -8.74 39.12 -0.06
C LEU A 155 -8.83 40.25 0.98
N ALA A 156 -9.18 39.91 2.23
CA ALA A 156 -9.06 40.82 3.37
C ALA A 156 -7.59 41.20 3.59
N LEU A 157 -6.69 40.22 3.67
CA LEU A 157 -5.24 40.46 3.81
C LEU A 157 -4.69 41.37 2.69
N ALA A 158 -5.07 41.12 1.44
CA ALA A 158 -4.68 41.96 0.31
C ALA A 158 -5.20 43.40 0.41
N THR A 159 -6.38 43.58 1.02
CA THR A 159 -7.00 44.89 1.23
C THR A 159 -6.33 45.63 2.38
N ASP A 160 -6.08 44.96 3.51
CA ASP A 160 -5.41 45.54 4.68
C ASP A 160 -3.96 45.93 4.37
N ARG A 161 -3.29 45.16 3.51
CA ARG A 161 -1.96 45.49 2.98
C ARG A 161 -1.95 46.70 2.03
N GLY A 162 -3.13 47.16 1.60
CA GLY A 162 -3.27 48.28 0.67
C GLY A 162 -2.90 47.94 -0.77
N LEU A 163 -3.04 46.68 -1.20
CA LEU A 163 -2.65 46.29 -2.55
C LEU A 163 -3.52 46.95 -3.63
N PRO A 164 -2.92 47.37 -4.77
CA PRO A 164 -3.66 47.92 -5.90
C PRO A 164 -4.72 46.97 -6.47
N THR A 165 -5.58 47.47 -7.34
CA THR A 165 -6.69 46.70 -7.92
C THR A 165 -6.22 45.45 -8.69
N ALA A 166 -5.04 45.50 -9.33
CA ALA A 166 -4.59 44.42 -10.20
C ALA A 166 -4.29 43.09 -9.46
N PRO A 167 -3.51 43.05 -8.37
CA PRO A 167 -3.36 41.84 -7.55
C PRO A 167 -4.67 41.33 -6.96
N ARG A 168 -5.52 42.23 -6.43
CA ARG A 168 -6.82 41.85 -5.85
C ARG A 168 -7.76 41.25 -6.90
N ALA A 169 -7.77 41.79 -8.12
CA ALA A 169 -8.54 41.23 -9.23
C ALA A 169 -8.01 39.86 -9.69
N ALA A 170 -6.70 39.67 -9.70
CA ALA A 170 -6.11 38.37 -10.01
C ALA A 170 -6.46 37.31 -8.95
N LEU A 171 -6.41 37.66 -7.67
CA LEU A 171 -6.81 36.77 -6.56
C LEU A 171 -8.31 36.45 -6.60
N TYR A 172 -9.16 37.45 -6.89
CA TYR A 172 -10.59 37.25 -7.12
C TYR A 172 -10.86 36.24 -8.24
N ASP A 173 -10.15 36.36 -9.36
CA ASP A 173 -10.30 35.44 -10.50
C ASP A 173 -9.94 34.00 -10.16
N VAL A 174 -8.93 33.82 -9.31
CA VAL A 174 -8.50 32.53 -8.79
C VAL A 174 -9.57 31.95 -7.86
N MET A 175 -10.05 32.74 -6.88
CA MET A 175 -11.13 32.34 -5.97
C MET A 175 -12.35 31.80 -6.72
N VAL A 176 -12.86 32.59 -7.67
CA VAL A 176 -14.04 32.22 -8.46
C VAL A 176 -13.77 30.95 -9.28
N GLY A 177 -12.59 30.84 -9.88
CA GLY A 177 -12.19 29.67 -10.66
C GLY A 177 -12.16 28.39 -9.82
N ASP A 178 -11.65 28.47 -8.60
CA ASP A 178 -11.56 27.32 -7.69
C ASP A 178 -12.90 26.95 -7.08
N CYS A 179 -13.73 27.92 -6.70
CA CYS A 179 -15.11 27.66 -6.26
C CYS A 179 -15.90 26.92 -7.35
N LEU A 180 -15.82 27.38 -8.60
CA LEU A 180 -16.46 26.71 -9.73
C LEU A 180 -15.88 25.31 -9.98
N ARG A 181 -14.60 25.08 -9.67
CA ARG A 181 -13.95 23.77 -9.82
C ARG A 181 -14.47 22.77 -8.78
N VAL A 182 -14.62 23.19 -7.52
CA VAL A 182 -15.20 22.37 -6.44
C VAL A 182 -16.60 21.89 -6.85
N VAL A 183 -17.49 22.82 -7.20
CA VAL A 183 -18.86 22.49 -7.64
C VAL A 183 -18.86 21.57 -8.86
N ALA A 184 -17.93 21.78 -9.79
CA ALA A 184 -17.93 21.07 -11.06
C ALA A 184 -17.34 19.66 -11.00
N ARG A 185 -16.30 19.44 -10.19
CA ARG A 185 -15.47 18.23 -10.24
C ARG A 185 -15.61 17.34 -9.02
N GLU A 186 -16.03 17.86 -7.88
CA GLU A 186 -16.07 17.09 -6.65
C GLU A 186 -17.38 16.33 -6.43
N GLN A 187 -17.24 15.15 -5.83
CA GLN A 187 -18.35 14.27 -5.48
C GLN A 187 -18.94 14.68 -4.13
N LEU A 188 -19.69 15.78 -4.12
CA LEU A 188 -20.42 16.27 -2.95
C LEU A 188 -21.89 15.79 -2.97
N PRO A 189 -22.51 15.50 -1.80
CA PRO A 189 -23.96 15.40 -1.67
C PRO A 189 -24.63 16.67 -2.22
N ASP A 190 -25.81 16.54 -2.84
CA ASP A 190 -26.47 17.69 -3.48
C ASP A 190 -26.79 18.85 -2.52
N PRO A 191 -27.26 18.61 -1.27
CA PRO A 191 -27.48 19.69 -0.30
C PRO A 191 -26.22 20.49 0.00
N VAL A 192 -25.10 19.79 0.27
CA VAL A 192 -23.79 20.41 0.55
C VAL A 192 -23.28 21.18 -0.67
N ARG A 193 -23.41 20.61 -1.87
CA ARG A 193 -22.99 21.28 -3.11
C ARG A 193 -23.79 22.57 -3.35
N ARG A 194 -25.10 22.54 -3.11
CA ARG A 194 -25.99 23.70 -3.27
C ARG A 194 -25.65 24.81 -2.28
N GLU A 195 -25.43 24.46 -1.02
CA GLU A 195 -25.01 25.39 0.02
C GLU A 195 -23.62 25.98 -0.29
N PHE A 196 -22.66 25.16 -0.73
CA PHE A 196 -21.36 25.62 -1.19
C PHE A 196 -21.50 26.67 -2.32
N PHE A 197 -22.35 26.39 -3.32
CA PHE A 197 -22.59 27.30 -4.44
C PHE A 197 -23.16 28.64 -3.97
N HIS A 198 -24.12 28.61 -3.05
CA HIS A 198 -24.72 29.81 -2.47
C HIS A 198 -23.70 30.66 -1.70
N ARG A 199 -22.85 30.04 -0.88
CA ARG A 199 -21.77 30.74 -0.17
C ARG A 199 -20.74 31.33 -1.14
N ALA A 200 -20.34 30.56 -2.15
CA ALA A 200 -19.41 31.02 -3.17
C ALA A 200 -20.00 32.18 -3.99
N SER A 201 -21.31 32.19 -4.24
CA SER A 201 -22.02 33.31 -4.86
C SER A 201 -21.90 34.59 -4.01
N LYS A 202 -22.23 34.50 -2.72
CA LYS A 202 -22.11 35.62 -1.77
C LYS A 202 -20.70 36.19 -1.73
N ALA A 203 -19.69 35.33 -1.60
CA ALA A 203 -18.29 35.75 -1.60
C ALA A 203 -17.89 36.40 -2.94
N ALA A 204 -18.31 35.84 -4.07
CA ALA A 204 -18.03 36.42 -5.39
C ALA A 204 -18.64 37.82 -5.56
N VAL A 205 -19.88 38.02 -5.11
CA VAL A 205 -20.53 39.35 -5.19
C VAL A 205 -19.86 40.34 -4.24
N ALA A 206 -19.57 39.92 -2.99
CA ALA A 206 -18.99 40.79 -1.97
C ALA A 206 -17.58 41.30 -2.33
N TRP A 207 -16.75 40.42 -2.89
CA TRP A 207 -15.34 40.71 -3.16
C TRP A 207 -15.03 41.15 -4.60
N ARG A 208 -16.05 41.36 -5.43
CA ARG A 208 -15.87 41.75 -6.84
C ARG A 208 -15.15 43.10 -6.95
N PRO A 209 -13.97 43.17 -7.61
CA PRO A 209 -13.27 44.44 -7.78
C PRO A 209 -14.09 45.44 -8.61
N ARG A 210 -14.01 46.74 -8.26
CA ARG A 210 -14.65 47.81 -9.04
C ARG A 210 -14.13 47.81 -10.48
N GLY A 211 -15.04 47.84 -11.45
CA GLY A 211 -14.69 47.82 -12.88
C GLY A 211 -14.24 46.46 -13.43
N HIS A 212 -14.30 45.38 -12.64
CA HIS A 212 -13.95 44.04 -13.11
C HIS A 212 -14.88 43.58 -14.25
N GLN A 213 -14.29 43.09 -15.34
CA GLN A 213 -15.01 42.57 -16.51
C GLN A 213 -14.93 41.05 -16.56
N HIS A 214 -16.04 40.39 -16.91
CA HIS A 214 -16.04 38.94 -17.05
C HIS A 214 -15.26 38.49 -18.29
N PRO A 215 -14.55 37.35 -18.21
CA PRO A 215 -13.96 36.75 -19.40
C PRO A 215 -15.05 36.36 -20.40
N GLY A 216 -14.72 36.38 -21.70
CA GLY A 216 -15.63 35.94 -22.75
C GLY A 216 -15.93 34.42 -22.72
N GLY A 217 -16.89 33.99 -23.52
CA GLY A 217 -17.19 32.58 -23.75
C GLY A 217 -17.85 31.84 -22.57
N LEU A 218 -17.66 30.52 -22.51
CA LEU A 218 -18.33 29.65 -21.53
C LEU A 218 -17.90 29.95 -20.08
N GLU A 219 -16.69 30.45 -19.89
CA GLU A 219 -16.18 30.81 -18.57
C GLU A 219 -16.92 32.03 -17.99
N GLY A 220 -17.15 33.06 -18.80
CA GLY A 220 -17.98 34.20 -18.40
C GLY A 220 -19.41 33.81 -18.06
N VAL A 221 -20.00 32.85 -18.79
CA VAL A 221 -21.34 32.33 -18.47
C VAL A 221 -21.37 31.67 -17.09
N ARG A 222 -20.38 30.83 -16.76
CA ARG A 222 -20.31 30.18 -15.44
C ARG A 222 -20.20 31.19 -14.30
N ARG A 223 -19.38 32.22 -14.49
CA ARG A 223 -19.13 33.26 -13.48
C ARG A 223 -20.38 34.09 -13.23
N ARG A 224 -21.11 34.49 -14.28
CA ARG A 224 -22.42 35.14 -14.13
C ARG A 224 -23.43 34.26 -13.41
N LEU A 225 -23.52 32.98 -13.76
CA LEU A 225 -24.42 32.05 -13.08
C LEU A 225 -24.07 31.86 -11.59
N LEU A 226 -22.79 31.93 -11.22
CA LEU A 226 -22.37 31.94 -9.81
C LEU A 226 -22.79 33.23 -9.12
N GLU A 227 -22.51 34.39 -9.71
CA GLU A 227 -22.85 35.69 -9.12
C GLU A 227 -24.38 35.91 -9.00
N GLU A 228 -25.18 35.31 -9.89
CA GLU A 228 -26.65 35.32 -9.83
C GLU A 228 -27.25 34.29 -8.85
N ASP A 229 -26.42 33.50 -8.16
CA ASP A 229 -26.81 32.36 -7.32
C ASP A 229 -27.73 31.35 -8.06
N ALA A 230 -27.49 31.18 -9.36
CA ALA A 230 -28.36 30.41 -10.25
C ALA A 230 -27.97 28.91 -10.30
N TYR A 231 -27.93 28.24 -9.14
CA TYR A 231 -27.46 26.84 -9.01
C TYR A 231 -28.10 25.86 -10.01
N THR A 232 -29.43 25.88 -10.12
CA THR A 232 -30.16 24.96 -11.01
C THR A 232 -29.77 25.19 -12.48
N LYS A 233 -29.67 26.45 -12.92
CA LYS A 233 -29.23 26.80 -14.28
C LYS A 233 -27.79 26.36 -14.52
N TYR A 234 -26.92 26.55 -13.53
CA TYR A 234 -25.53 26.10 -13.57
C TYR A 234 -25.43 24.57 -13.75
N ARG A 235 -26.21 23.80 -13.00
CA ARG A 235 -26.24 22.33 -13.11
C ARG A 235 -26.72 21.86 -14.49
N THR A 236 -27.80 22.44 -15.01
CA THR A 236 -28.28 22.12 -16.36
C THR A 236 -27.25 22.46 -17.43
N PHE A 237 -26.61 23.63 -17.34
CA PHE A 237 -25.52 24.03 -18.22
C PHE A 237 -24.34 23.04 -18.15
N GLN A 238 -23.99 22.58 -16.94
CA GLN A 238 -22.92 21.61 -16.74
C GLN A 238 -23.26 20.26 -17.37
N THR A 239 -24.46 19.72 -17.13
CA THR A 239 -24.90 18.44 -17.70
C THR A 239 -24.95 18.51 -19.22
N ALA A 240 -25.47 19.59 -19.81
CA ALA A 240 -25.49 19.78 -21.26
C ALA A 240 -24.07 19.81 -21.85
N ASN A 241 -23.13 20.50 -21.19
CA ASN A 241 -21.74 20.57 -21.63
C ASN A 241 -21.00 19.22 -21.47
N GLN A 242 -21.31 18.46 -20.42
CA GLN A 242 -20.79 17.10 -20.22
C GLN A 242 -21.35 16.13 -21.27
N GLN A 243 -22.64 16.23 -21.61
CA GLN A 243 -23.25 15.43 -22.68
C GLN A 243 -22.66 15.77 -24.05
N ARG A 244 -22.40 17.05 -24.34
CA ARG A 244 -21.68 17.48 -25.54
C ARG A 244 -20.26 16.90 -25.62
N ARG A 245 -19.56 16.75 -24.48
CA ARG A 245 -18.25 16.08 -24.41
C ARG A 245 -18.35 14.55 -24.56
N LYS A 246 -19.37 13.92 -23.97
CA LYS A 246 -19.64 12.48 -24.09
C LYS A 246 -20.06 12.08 -25.50
N LEU A 247 -20.84 12.91 -26.19
CA LEU A 247 -21.20 12.74 -27.61
C LEU A 247 -19.97 12.76 -28.54
N ARG A 248 -18.86 13.39 -28.13
CA ARG A 248 -17.57 13.32 -28.83
C ARG A 248 -16.74 12.07 -28.50
N SER A 249 -16.97 11.41 -27.37
CA SER A 249 -16.19 10.24 -26.93
C SER A 249 -16.93 8.89 -27.09
N ALA A 250 -18.20 8.89 -27.54
CA ALA A 250 -19.08 7.73 -27.54
C ALA A 250 -19.22 7.00 -28.89
N VAL A 251 -18.22 7.08 -29.78
CA VAL A 251 -18.22 6.31 -31.05
C VAL A 251 -17.52 4.95 -30.94
N LEU A 252 -16.85 4.62 -29.82
CA LEU A 252 -16.09 3.37 -29.73
C LEU A 252 -16.54 2.48 -28.56
N SER A 253 -16.96 1.27 -28.94
CA SER A 253 -17.13 0.04 -28.16
C SER A 253 -18.57 -0.38 -27.77
N ARG A 254 -19.16 -1.24 -28.61
CA ARG A 254 -20.18 -2.23 -28.24
C ARG A 254 -19.92 -3.56 -28.95
N LYS A 255 -19.64 -4.61 -28.20
CA LYS A 255 -20.31 -5.94 -28.23
C LYS A 255 -19.62 -6.93 -27.26
N HIS A 256 -20.33 -8.01 -26.94
CA HIS A 256 -20.06 -9.10 -25.97
C HIS A 256 -20.73 -9.00 -24.58
N LYS A 257 -22.06 -9.06 -24.53
CA LYS A 257 -22.82 -9.05 -23.26
C LYS A 257 -24.19 -9.74 -23.38
N VAL A 258 -24.26 -11.07 -23.28
CA VAL A 258 -25.56 -11.75 -23.01
C VAL A 258 -25.44 -12.68 -21.78
N GLY A 259 -24.57 -13.68 -21.77
CA GLY A 259 -24.37 -14.55 -20.58
C GLY A 259 -23.86 -13.82 -19.34
N LYS A 260 -23.00 -12.81 -19.52
CA LYS A 260 -22.55 -11.90 -18.44
C LYS A 260 -23.71 -11.07 -17.87
N LYS A 261 -24.69 -10.67 -18.69
CA LYS A 261 -25.80 -9.82 -18.23
C LYS A 261 -26.72 -10.51 -17.23
N VAL A 262 -27.03 -11.79 -17.43
CA VAL A 262 -27.93 -12.52 -16.52
C VAL A 262 -27.28 -12.74 -15.15
N ARG A 263 -25.98 -13.09 -15.12
CA ARG A 263 -25.20 -13.17 -13.86
C ARG A 263 -25.07 -11.81 -13.18
N ASP A 264 -24.76 -10.76 -13.94
CA ASP A 264 -24.67 -9.39 -13.42
C ASP A 264 -26.01 -8.92 -12.82
N LEU A 265 -27.14 -9.23 -13.46
CA LEU A 265 -28.48 -8.86 -12.97
C LEU A 265 -28.81 -9.57 -11.66
N ARG A 266 -28.49 -10.86 -11.57
CA ARG A 266 -28.70 -11.63 -10.34
C ARG A 266 -27.86 -11.09 -9.19
N TYR A 267 -26.56 -10.88 -9.41
CA TYR A 267 -25.68 -10.33 -8.39
C TYR A 267 -26.15 -8.95 -7.92
N ARG A 268 -26.62 -8.09 -8.84
CA ARG A 268 -27.23 -6.80 -8.48
C ARG A 268 -28.47 -6.94 -7.60
N ARG A 269 -29.36 -7.89 -7.88
CA ARG A 269 -30.51 -8.16 -7.00
C ARG A 269 -30.09 -8.62 -5.61
N GLU A 270 -29.05 -9.44 -5.50
CA GLU A 270 -28.52 -9.82 -4.18
C GLU A 270 -27.87 -8.62 -3.46
N LEU A 271 -27.23 -7.71 -4.19
CA LEU A 271 -26.69 -6.45 -3.63
C LEU A 271 -27.78 -5.48 -3.14
N GLU A 272 -29.02 -5.61 -3.61
CA GLU A 272 -30.17 -4.84 -3.11
C GLU A 272 -30.71 -5.41 -1.78
N ARG A 273 -30.34 -6.66 -1.44
CA ARG A 273 -30.71 -7.26 -0.15
C ARG A 273 -29.80 -6.72 0.97
N PRO A 274 -30.28 -6.75 2.23
CA PRO A 274 -29.47 -6.37 3.38
C PRO A 274 -28.21 -7.23 3.49
N VAL A 275 -27.11 -6.59 3.89
CA VAL A 275 -25.92 -7.28 4.36
C VAL A 275 -26.29 -8.10 5.59
N ASP A 276 -25.79 -9.32 5.64
CA ASP A 276 -25.97 -10.26 6.74
C ASP A 276 -24.83 -10.04 7.76
N PRO A 277 -25.11 -9.46 8.93
CA PRO A 277 -24.09 -9.10 9.92
C PRO A 277 -23.34 -10.32 10.47
N ASN A 278 -23.92 -11.51 10.35
CA ASN A 278 -23.40 -12.75 10.90
C ASN A 278 -22.74 -13.62 9.82
N LEU A 279 -22.37 -13.07 8.67
CA LEU A 279 -21.75 -13.81 7.57
C LEU A 279 -20.34 -13.31 7.26
N ALA A 280 -19.38 -14.21 7.38
CA ALA A 280 -17.98 -13.98 7.02
C ALA A 280 -17.55 -14.92 5.89
N VAL A 281 -16.90 -14.36 4.88
CA VAL A 281 -16.40 -15.10 3.72
C VAL A 281 -14.90 -15.13 3.71
N PHE A 282 -14.33 -16.33 3.63
CA PHE A 282 -12.89 -16.56 3.67
C PHE A 282 -12.38 -17.11 2.33
N THR A 283 -11.18 -16.69 1.92
CA THR A 283 -10.43 -17.33 0.83
C THR A 283 -8.94 -17.26 1.09
N ALA A 284 -8.20 -18.30 0.73
CA ALA A 284 -6.75 -18.35 0.80
C ALA A 284 -6.13 -18.77 -0.54
N TYR A 285 -5.03 -18.11 -0.92
CA TYR A 285 -4.18 -18.44 -2.06
C TYR A 285 -4.93 -18.68 -3.38
N TRP A 286 -5.83 -17.79 -3.75
CA TRP A 286 -6.68 -17.92 -4.95
C TRP A 286 -7.59 -19.16 -4.89
N ASP A 287 -8.37 -19.26 -3.82
CA ASP A 287 -9.39 -20.29 -3.59
C ASP A 287 -8.82 -21.71 -3.46
N ARG A 288 -7.61 -21.84 -2.90
CA ARG A 288 -6.95 -23.14 -2.73
C ARG A 288 -7.52 -23.99 -1.58
N GLY A 289 -8.17 -23.38 -0.61
CA GLY A 289 -8.77 -24.09 0.53
C GLY A 289 -8.60 -23.33 1.85
N VAL A 290 -8.65 -24.07 2.95
CA VAL A 290 -8.50 -23.57 4.33
C VAL A 290 -7.01 -23.57 4.70
N ALA A 291 -6.34 -22.42 4.57
CA ALA A 291 -4.91 -22.29 4.90
C ALA A 291 -4.52 -20.87 5.31
N CYS A 292 -3.30 -20.71 5.82
CA CYS A 292 -2.64 -19.42 6.09
C CYS A 292 -3.40 -18.55 7.11
N ASN A 293 -3.13 -17.24 7.11
CA ASN A 293 -3.74 -16.26 8.00
C ASN A 293 -5.28 -16.32 8.01
N PRO A 294 -5.99 -16.47 6.86
CA PRO A 294 -7.45 -16.61 6.87
C PRO A 294 -7.94 -17.82 7.68
N ALA A 295 -7.21 -18.94 7.67
CA ALA A 295 -7.59 -20.13 8.43
C ALA A 295 -7.42 -19.94 9.94
N ALA A 296 -6.30 -19.34 10.36
CA ALA A 296 -6.08 -19.01 11.77
C ALA A 296 -7.11 -17.99 12.29
N VAL A 297 -7.46 -16.97 11.49
CA VAL A 297 -8.54 -16.03 11.81
C VAL A 297 -9.89 -16.75 11.92
N ALA A 298 -10.22 -17.63 10.97
CA ALA A 298 -11.48 -18.38 11.01
C ALA A 298 -11.58 -19.30 12.25
N ALA A 299 -10.48 -19.96 12.62
CA ALA A 299 -10.42 -20.80 13.81
C ALA A 299 -10.65 -19.98 15.09
N LYS A 300 -9.97 -18.84 15.23
CA LYS A 300 -10.16 -17.94 16.39
C LYS A 300 -11.53 -17.26 16.39
N LEU A 301 -12.10 -16.99 15.21
CA LEU A 301 -13.45 -16.45 15.07
C LEU A 301 -14.50 -17.44 15.58
N ALA A 302 -14.35 -18.72 15.27
CA ALA A 302 -15.25 -19.76 15.75
C ALA A 302 -15.23 -19.90 17.29
N GLU A 303 -14.10 -19.59 17.93
CA GLU A 303 -13.96 -19.58 19.39
C GLU A 303 -14.61 -18.35 20.03
N LEU A 304 -14.32 -17.14 19.53
CA LEU A 304 -14.72 -15.89 20.18
C LEU A 304 -16.08 -15.34 19.71
N ALA A 305 -16.49 -15.67 18.48
CA ALA A 305 -17.72 -15.18 17.87
C ALA A 305 -18.42 -16.28 17.05
N PRO A 306 -18.84 -17.40 17.68
CA PRO A 306 -19.45 -18.53 16.98
C PRO A 306 -20.77 -18.21 16.27
N HIS A 307 -21.40 -17.07 16.59
CA HIS A 307 -22.59 -16.57 15.92
C HIS A 307 -22.30 -16.03 14.51
N ILE A 308 -21.03 -15.74 14.17
CA ILE A 308 -20.61 -15.31 12.84
C ILE A 308 -20.26 -16.56 12.03
N HIS A 309 -21.10 -16.87 11.05
CA HIS A 309 -20.97 -18.03 10.17
C HIS A 309 -19.88 -17.83 9.12
N ALA A 310 -18.90 -18.74 9.09
CA ALA A 310 -17.80 -18.71 8.13
C ALA A 310 -18.11 -19.56 6.89
N VAL A 311 -17.96 -18.97 5.70
CA VAL A 311 -18.10 -19.65 4.41
C VAL A 311 -16.82 -19.50 3.58
N TRP A 312 -16.26 -20.61 3.11
CA TRP A 312 -15.02 -20.60 2.33
C TRP A 312 -15.27 -20.54 0.82
N VAL A 313 -14.56 -19.66 0.12
CA VAL A 313 -14.49 -19.70 -1.35
C VAL A 313 -13.38 -20.66 -1.76
N VAL A 314 -13.75 -21.69 -2.52
CA VAL A 314 -12.83 -22.79 -2.88
C VAL A 314 -13.03 -23.16 -4.35
N SER A 315 -11.94 -23.39 -5.07
CA SER A 315 -12.02 -23.90 -6.44
C SER A 315 -12.63 -25.29 -6.47
N ALA A 316 -13.37 -25.62 -7.54
CA ALA A 316 -14.06 -26.92 -7.64
C ALA A 316 -13.12 -28.12 -7.48
N ALA A 317 -11.88 -28.00 -7.95
CA ALA A 317 -10.87 -29.06 -7.86
C ALA A 317 -10.41 -29.33 -6.42
N ASN A 318 -10.50 -28.33 -5.53
CA ASN A 318 -10.00 -28.43 -4.16
C ASN A 318 -11.10 -28.72 -3.14
N VAL A 319 -12.37 -28.75 -3.54
CA VAL A 319 -13.49 -29.11 -2.65
C VAL A 319 -13.28 -30.47 -1.97
N PRO A 320 -12.82 -31.54 -2.65
CA PRO A 320 -12.57 -32.83 -2.00
C PRO A 320 -11.45 -32.81 -0.95
N LEU A 321 -10.62 -31.76 -0.92
CA LEU A 321 -9.48 -31.62 -0.01
C LEU A 321 -9.85 -30.82 1.26
N LEU A 322 -11.09 -30.35 1.37
CA LEU A 322 -11.51 -29.55 2.51
C LEU A 322 -11.66 -30.40 3.77
N PRO A 323 -11.34 -29.83 4.95
CA PRO A 323 -11.67 -30.48 6.22
C PRO A 323 -13.17 -30.83 6.30
N PRO A 324 -13.54 -32.00 6.85
CA PRO A 324 -14.93 -32.38 7.02
C PRO A 324 -15.75 -31.30 7.75
N GLY A 325 -16.96 -31.02 7.27
CA GLY A 325 -17.84 -29.99 7.84
C GLY A 325 -17.54 -28.56 7.39
N THR A 326 -16.53 -28.34 6.54
CA THR A 326 -16.24 -26.99 6.01
C THR A 326 -17.36 -26.51 5.07
N ASP A 327 -18.09 -25.48 5.48
CA ASP A 327 -19.05 -24.81 4.61
C ASP A 327 -18.32 -23.97 3.54
N HIS A 328 -18.68 -24.16 2.27
CA HIS A 328 -17.97 -23.59 1.14
C HIS A 328 -18.85 -23.23 -0.06
N VAL A 329 -18.31 -22.37 -0.93
CA VAL A 329 -18.90 -21.99 -2.22
C VAL A 329 -17.85 -22.03 -3.32
N VAL A 330 -18.26 -22.47 -4.51
CA VAL A 330 -17.39 -22.48 -5.69
C VAL A 330 -17.62 -21.20 -6.51
N PRO A 331 -16.55 -20.48 -6.94
CA PRO A 331 -16.66 -19.28 -7.76
C PRO A 331 -17.61 -19.43 -8.94
N GLY A 332 -18.46 -18.43 -9.15
CA GLY A 332 -19.39 -18.37 -10.27
C GLY A 332 -20.73 -19.10 -10.06
N THR A 333 -20.87 -19.92 -9.02
CA THR A 333 -22.14 -20.57 -8.67
C THR A 333 -23.19 -19.58 -8.15
N ARG A 334 -24.46 -19.99 -8.13
CA ARG A 334 -25.56 -19.20 -7.55
C ARG A 334 -25.26 -18.76 -6.11
N ARG A 335 -24.85 -19.71 -5.27
CA ARG A 335 -24.60 -19.48 -3.84
C ARG A 335 -23.39 -18.57 -3.63
N TYR A 336 -22.36 -18.69 -4.46
CA TYR A 336 -21.22 -17.78 -4.44
C TYR A 336 -21.64 -16.32 -4.59
N TRP A 337 -22.44 -15.99 -5.61
CA TRP A 337 -22.87 -14.60 -5.82
C TRP A 337 -23.79 -14.08 -4.71
N GLU A 338 -24.62 -14.93 -4.13
CA GLU A 338 -25.47 -14.58 -2.99
C GLU A 338 -24.63 -14.27 -1.74
N VAL A 339 -23.73 -15.18 -1.37
CA VAL A 339 -22.84 -15.04 -0.21
C VAL A 339 -21.93 -13.83 -0.36
N MET A 340 -21.28 -13.66 -1.52
CA MET A 340 -20.40 -12.50 -1.78
C MET A 340 -21.15 -11.15 -1.79
N ALA A 341 -22.45 -11.12 -2.12
CA ALA A 341 -23.23 -9.89 -2.12
C ALA A 341 -23.72 -9.46 -0.74
N ARG A 342 -23.92 -10.46 0.14
CA ARG A 342 -24.56 -10.29 1.46
C ARG A 342 -23.58 -10.37 2.63
N ALA A 343 -22.36 -10.87 2.46
CA ALA A 343 -21.42 -11.01 3.57
C ALA A 343 -21.06 -9.67 4.22
N LYS A 344 -21.08 -9.63 5.55
CA LYS A 344 -20.55 -8.51 6.34
C LYS A 344 -19.04 -8.49 6.32
N TYR A 345 -18.39 -9.64 6.39
CA TYR A 345 -16.93 -9.74 6.44
C TYR A 345 -16.38 -10.47 5.21
N LEU A 346 -15.40 -9.86 4.55
CA LEU A 346 -14.66 -10.41 3.41
C LEU A 346 -13.19 -10.55 3.83
N VAL A 347 -12.72 -11.77 4.01
CA VAL A 347 -11.37 -12.07 4.50
C VAL A 347 -10.59 -12.79 3.41
N ASN A 348 -9.42 -12.25 3.05
CA ASN A 348 -8.54 -12.89 2.09
C ASN A 348 -7.07 -12.61 2.37
N ASN A 349 -6.18 -13.43 1.81
CA ASN A 349 -4.74 -13.18 1.82
C ASN A 349 -4.15 -12.83 0.44
N ALA A 350 -4.99 -12.82 -0.60
CA ALA A 350 -4.62 -12.53 -1.98
C ALA A 350 -5.53 -11.43 -2.53
N ASN A 351 -6.45 -11.73 -3.44
CA ASN A 351 -7.36 -10.73 -4.01
C ASN A 351 -8.70 -11.34 -4.44
N PHE A 352 -9.81 -10.70 -4.08
CA PHE A 352 -11.10 -11.00 -4.71
C PHE A 352 -11.15 -10.44 -6.15
N PRO A 353 -11.88 -11.08 -7.08
CA PRO A 353 -12.05 -10.58 -8.44
C PRO A 353 -12.62 -9.16 -8.51
N ASN A 354 -12.31 -8.41 -9.58
CA ASN A 354 -12.83 -7.05 -9.80
C ASN A 354 -14.36 -6.99 -9.94
N ALA A 355 -15.00 -8.13 -10.25
CA ALA A 355 -16.45 -8.23 -10.35
C ALA A 355 -17.16 -8.11 -8.99
N ILE A 356 -16.43 -8.32 -7.88
CA ILE A 356 -16.97 -8.21 -6.52
C ILE A 356 -17.08 -6.73 -6.14
N VAL A 357 -18.29 -6.32 -5.80
CA VAL A 357 -18.62 -4.99 -5.29
C VAL A 357 -18.54 -5.06 -3.77
N LYS A 358 -17.62 -4.27 -3.18
CA LYS A 358 -17.60 -4.05 -1.75
C LYS A 358 -18.79 -3.16 -1.37
N ARG A 359 -19.53 -3.57 -0.36
CA ARG A 359 -20.65 -2.81 0.20
C ARG A 359 -20.12 -1.79 1.23
N PRO A 360 -20.69 -0.58 1.32
CA PRO A 360 -20.25 0.41 2.33
C PRO A 360 -20.34 -0.09 3.77
N ASP A 361 -21.29 -0.98 4.04
CA ASP A 361 -21.53 -1.61 5.33
C ASP A 361 -20.79 -2.95 5.51
N SER A 362 -20.03 -3.42 4.51
CA SER A 362 -19.16 -4.60 4.64
C SER A 362 -17.73 -4.22 5.01
N VAL A 363 -17.03 -5.13 5.67
CA VAL A 363 -15.63 -5.01 6.10
C VAL A 363 -14.77 -5.96 5.29
N HIS A 364 -13.70 -5.46 4.69
CA HIS A 364 -12.71 -6.24 3.95
C HIS A 364 -11.38 -6.26 4.69
N LEU A 365 -11.03 -7.43 5.21
CA LEU A 365 -9.75 -7.74 5.85
C LEU A 365 -8.79 -8.41 4.85
N GLN A 366 -7.72 -7.71 4.47
CA GLN A 366 -6.58 -8.27 3.76
C GLN A 366 -5.55 -8.75 4.77
N THR A 367 -5.24 -10.04 4.76
CA THR A 367 -4.31 -10.64 5.72
C THR A 367 -2.90 -10.80 5.20
N HIS A 368 -2.68 -10.59 3.88
CA HIS A 368 -1.44 -10.92 3.18
C HIS A 368 -0.93 -12.35 3.48
N HIS A 369 0.26 -12.71 2.99
CA HIS A 369 0.77 -14.08 3.07
C HIS A 369 2.30 -14.18 3.27
N GLY A 370 2.90 -13.16 3.86
CA GLY A 370 4.32 -13.17 4.21
C GLY A 370 4.95 -11.78 4.21
N THR A 371 6.01 -11.61 5.00
CA THR A 371 6.82 -10.38 5.02
C THR A 371 7.50 -10.21 3.66
N PRO A 372 7.46 -9.03 3.04
CA PRO A 372 7.99 -8.84 1.69
C PRO A 372 9.52 -8.63 1.71
N LEU A 373 10.25 -9.56 1.09
CA LEU A 373 11.62 -9.32 0.61
C LEU A 373 11.61 -8.68 -0.78
N LYS A 374 10.85 -9.28 -1.70
CA LYS A 374 10.72 -8.83 -3.10
C LYS A 374 9.77 -7.65 -3.22
N ARG A 375 9.98 -6.78 -4.22
CA ARG A 375 9.08 -5.66 -4.57
C ARG A 375 7.69 -6.18 -4.94
N MET A 376 6.65 -5.52 -4.44
CA MET A 376 5.24 -5.93 -4.58
C MET A 376 4.37 -4.77 -5.03
N GLY A 377 3.20 -5.07 -5.61
CA GLY A 377 2.23 -4.03 -5.94
C GLY A 377 2.79 -2.97 -6.89
N LEU A 378 2.57 -1.69 -6.59
CA LEU A 378 3.09 -0.59 -7.41
C LEU A 378 4.62 -0.53 -7.46
N ASP A 379 5.31 -1.08 -6.46
CA ASP A 379 6.77 -1.12 -6.45
C ASP A 379 7.35 -2.05 -7.53
N GLN A 380 6.50 -2.80 -8.24
CA GLN A 380 6.88 -3.56 -9.44
C GLN A 380 6.84 -2.74 -10.74
N LEU A 381 6.43 -1.46 -10.72
CA LEU A 381 6.38 -0.60 -11.91
C LEU A 381 7.73 -0.50 -12.62
N ASP A 382 8.80 -0.42 -11.84
CA ASP A 382 10.18 -0.33 -12.34
C ASP A 382 10.76 -1.72 -12.73
N TYR A 383 9.99 -2.80 -12.53
CA TYR A 383 10.40 -4.19 -12.74
C TYR A 383 9.42 -4.92 -13.67
N PRO A 384 9.43 -4.64 -14.98
CA PRO A 384 8.44 -5.17 -15.93
C PRO A 384 8.44 -6.72 -16.01
N ALA A 385 9.59 -7.36 -15.86
CA ALA A 385 9.71 -8.82 -15.81
C ALA A 385 8.97 -9.42 -14.60
N ALA A 386 9.03 -8.75 -13.45
CA ALA A 386 8.32 -9.14 -12.23
C ALA A 386 6.81 -8.86 -12.33
N ALA A 387 6.42 -7.78 -13.01
CA ALA A 387 5.03 -7.37 -13.15
C ALA A 387 4.22 -8.31 -14.07
N LYS A 388 4.83 -9.02 -15.01
CA LYS A 388 4.18 -9.97 -15.94
C LYS A 388 2.86 -9.44 -16.56
N GLY A 389 2.82 -8.17 -16.95
CA GLY A 389 1.63 -7.55 -17.53
C GLY A 389 0.51 -7.20 -16.53
N LEU A 390 0.83 -7.12 -15.23
CA LEU A 390 -0.11 -6.70 -14.18
C LEU A 390 -0.76 -5.36 -14.54
N ASN A 391 -2.09 -5.34 -14.52
CA ASN A 391 -2.85 -4.11 -14.63
C ASN A 391 -2.87 -3.41 -13.26
N PHE A 392 -2.03 -2.40 -13.08
CA PHE A 392 -1.92 -1.63 -11.84
C PHE A 392 -3.20 -0.84 -11.49
N HIS A 393 -4.02 -0.44 -12.49
CA HIS A 393 -5.32 0.17 -12.19
C HIS A 393 -6.28 -0.83 -11.54
N ASP A 394 -6.32 -2.05 -12.07
CA ASP A 394 -7.13 -3.12 -11.49
C ASP A 394 -6.59 -3.55 -10.13
N LEU A 395 -5.27 -3.56 -9.94
CA LEU A 395 -4.65 -3.77 -8.63
C LEU A 395 -5.16 -2.74 -7.63
N LEU A 396 -4.99 -1.45 -7.91
CA LEU A 396 -5.36 -0.37 -7.01
C LEU A 396 -6.87 -0.36 -6.73
N ALA A 397 -7.71 -0.59 -7.74
CA ALA A 397 -9.16 -0.71 -7.54
C ALA A 397 -9.54 -1.86 -6.60
N ARG A 398 -8.72 -2.92 -6.50
CA ARG A 398 -8.92 -4.00 -5.52
C ARG A 398 -8.45 -3.61 -4.13
N VAL A 399 -7.33 -2.89 -4.03
CA VAL A 399 -6.77 -2.37 -2.77
C VAL A 399 -7.69 -1.30 -2.16
N ASP A 400 -8.34 -0.48 -2.98
CA ASP A 400 -9.33 0.53 -2.55
C ASP A 400 -10.56 -0.08 -1.85
N ARG A 401 -10.67 -1.41 -1.86
CA ARG A 401 -11.71 -2.13 -1.11
C ARG A 401 -11.24 -2.54 0.28
N TRP A 402 -9.97 -2.50 0.64
CA TRP A 402 -9.53 -2.96 1.96
C TRP A 402 -9.97 -1.95 3.04
N ASP A 403 -10.49 -2.45 4.15
CA ASP A 403 -10.66 -1.66 5.38
C ASP A 403 -9.46 -1.87 6.30
N TYR A 404 -8.97 -3.11 6.35
CA TYR A 404 -7.88 -3.53 7.20
C TYR A 404 -6.81 -4.30 6.42
N SER A 405 -5.56 -4.10 6.79
CA SER A 405 -4.39 -4.78 6.24
C SER A 405 -3.51 -5.31 7.36
N VAL A 406 -3.42 -6.63 7.53
CA VAL A 406 -2.59 -7.25 8.59
C VAL A 406 -1.10 -7.10 8.27
N SER A 407 -0.31 -6.78 9.28
CA SER A 407 1.15 -6.67 9.19
C SER A 407 1.85 -7.47 10.28
N ALA A 408 3.00 -8.05 9.93
CA ALA A 408 3.81 -8.87 10.85
C ALA A 408 4.91 -8.10 11.59
N ASN A 409 5.30 -6.94 11.05
CA ASN A 409 6.40 -6.10 11.54
C ASN A 409 6.36 -4.72 10.88
N GLY A 410 7.05 -3.73 11.47
CA GLY A 410 7.10 -2.36 10.94
C GLY A 410 7.63 -2.27 9.50
N HIS A 411 8.57 -3.15 9.11
CA HIS A 411 9.04 -3.25 7.72
C HIS A 411 7.89 -3.58 6.76
N SER A 412 7.05 -4.55 7.10
CA SER A 412 5.90 -4.94 6.27
C SER A 412 4.89 -3.80 6.17
N THR A 413 4.62 -3.09 7.27
CA THR A 413 3.71 -1.95 7.32
C THR A 413 4.16 -0.86 6.34
N GLU A 414 5.41 -0.44 6.44
CA GLU A 414 6.00 0.56 5.55
C GLU A 414 5.94 0.12 4.07
N MET A 415 6.29 -1.14 3.78
CA MET A 415 6.31 -1.63 2.41
C MET A 415 4.90 -1.80 1.83
N TRP A 416 3.90 -2.17 2.64
CA TRP A 416 2.51 -2.28 2.18
C TRP A 416 1.90 -0.92 1.90
N GLU A 417 2.07 0.07 2.77
CA GLU A 417 1.57 1.43 2.55
C GLU A 417 2.16 2.05 1.28
N ARG A 418 3.43 1.76 1.00
CA ARG A 418 4.10 2.17 -0.24
C ARG A 418 3.60 1.40 -1.47
N ALA A 419 3.55 0.07 -1.40
CA ALA A 419 3.21 -0.80 -2.53
C ALA A 419 1.72 -0.75 -2.91
N TYR A 420 0.87 -0.47 -1.94
CA TYR A 420 -0.59 -0.52 -2.04
C TYR A 420 -1.22 0.79 -1.52
N PRO A 421 -0.90 1.96 -2.09
CA PRO A 421 -1.34 3.24 -1.54
C PRO A 421 -2.86 3.37 -1.65
N SER A 422 -3.54 3.27 -0.51
CA SER A 422 -4.99 3.31 -0.35
C SER A 422 -5.33 3.66 1.10
N HIS A 423 -6.60 3.96 1.37
CA HIS A 423 -7.10 4.26 2.70
C HIS A 423 -7.59 2.98 3.39
N TYR A 424 -6.67 2.29 4.07
CA TYR A 424 -6.96 1.18 4.97
C TYR A 424 -6.24 1.39 6.30
N THR A 425 -6.66 0.67 7.34
CA THR A 425 -5.97 0.63 8.64
C THR A 425 -5.01 -0.55 8.67
N SER A 426 -3.72 -0.28 8.89
CA SER A 426 -2.72 -1.32 9.16
C SER A 426 -2.98 -1.96 10.52
N LEU A 427 -3.02 -3.29 10.59
CA LEU A 427 -3.18 -4.06 11.82
C LEU A 427 -1.84 -4.71 12.16
N ASP A 428 -1.03 -4.00 12.95
CA ASP A 428 0.33 -4.35 13.35
C ASP A 428 0.32 -5.40 14.49
N TYR A 429 -0.27 -6.57 14.21
CA TYR A 429 -0.61 -7.59 15.21
C TYR A 429 0.20 -8.88 15.12
N GLY A 430 0.99 -9.05 14.07
CA GLY A 430 1.57 -10.33 13.71
C GLY A 430 0.72 -11.04 12.65
N TYR A 431 1.25 -12.10 12.06
CA TYR A 431 0.47 -12.96 11.19
C TYR A 431 -0.27 -14.02 11.98
N PRO A 432 -1.62 -14.10 11.90
CA PRO A 432 -2.43 -15.11 12.57
C PRO A 432 -1.94 -16.55 12.40
N ARG A 433 -1.37 -16.89 11.24
CA ARG A 433 -0.85 -18.25 11.00
C ARG A 433 0.36 -18.61 11.87
N ASN A 434 1.15 -17.61 12.28
CA ASN A 434 2.34 -17.80 13.08
C ASN A 434 2.02 -18.00 14.57
N ASP A 435 0.75 -17.83 14.99
CA ASP A 435 0.35 -18.03 16.38
C ASP A 435 0.70 -19.43 16.90
N VAL A 436 0.61 -20.44 16.02
CA VAL A 436 0.92 -21.83 16.34
C VAL A 436 2.38 -22.04 16.76
N TYR A 437 3.30 -21.16 16.36
CA TYR A 437 4.71 -21.22 16.77
C TYR A 437 4.93 -20.85 18.23
N TYR A 438 3.91 -20.31 18.92
CA TYR A 438 3.96 -19.98 20.34
C TYR A 438 2.97 -20.80 21.17
N SER A 439 2.03 -21.52 20.52
CA SER A 439 1.04 -22.35 21.21
C SER A 439 1.27 -23.85 21.07
N ALA A 440 2.04 -24.31 20.07
CA ALA A 440 2.26 -25.73 19.85
C ALA A 440 3.05 -26.39 20.99
N THR A 441 2.62 -27.59 21.38
CA THR A 441 3.24 -28.39 22.43
C THR A 441 4.20 -29.43 21.87
N ALA A 442 5.01 -30.03 22.74
CA ALA A 442 5.85 -31.18 22.37
C ALA A 442 5.03 -32.36 21.81
N ALA A 443 3.80 -32.58 22.30
CA ALA A 443 2.92 -33.62 21.79
C ALA A 443 2.48 -33.35 20.35
N ASP A 444 2.14 -32.10 20.04
CA ASP A 444 1.77 -31.69 18.68
C ASP A 444 2.93 -31.92 17.71
N ILE A 445 4.15 -31.53 18.09
CA ILE A 445 5.35 -31.70 17.26
C ILE A 445 5.63 -33.18 16.99
N ARG A 446 5.50 -34.05 18.01
CA ARG A 446 5.65 -35.50 17.82
C ARG A 446 4.60 -36.06 16.86
N ALA A 447 3.34 -35.67 17.03
CA ALA A 447 2.24 -36.11 16.15
C ALA A 447 2.43 -35.65 14.70
N ILE A 448 2.88 -34.41 14.49
CA ILE A 448 3.20 -33.89 13.15
C ILE A 448 4.35 -34.70 12.53
N ARG A 449 5.41 -34.97 13.29
CA ARG A 449 6.56 -35.73 12.79
C ARG A 449 6.19 -37.17 12.43
N GLU A 450 5.36 -37.82 13.24
CA GLU A 450 4.80 -39.13 12.94
C GLU A 450 3.97 -39.11 11.66
N LYS A 451 3.06 -38.13 11.52
CA LYS A 451 2.22 -37.94 10.33
C LYS A 451 3.05 -37.70 9.07
N LEU A 452 4.19 -37.02 9.18
CA LEU A 452 5.13 -36.79 8.08
C LEU A 452 6.04 -37.99 7.77
N GLY A 453 6.02 -39.04 8.61
CA GLY A 453 6.88 -40.22 8.45
C GLY A 453 8.33 -39.99 8.89
N ILE A 454 8.58 -39.00 9.76
CA ILE A 454 9.91 -38.72 10.29
C ILE A 454 10.18 -39.65 11.47
N ALA A 455 11.17 -40.54 11.33
CA ALA A 455 11.51 -41.49 12.38
C ALA A 455 12.01 -40.79 13.67
N PRO A 456 11.77 -41.38 14.86
CA PRO A 456 12.29 -40.87 16.12
C PRO A 456 13.81 -40.65 16.09
N GLY A 457 14.29 -39.57 16.70
CA GLY A 457 15.71 -39.22 16.78
C GLY A 457 16.36 -38.68 15.49
N LYS A 458 15.65 -38.68 14.35
CA LYS A 458 16.19 -38.12 13.10
C LYS A 458 16.13 -36.59 13.09
N ARG A 459 17.18 -35.93 12.63
CA ARG A 459 17.20 -34.49 12.36
C ARG A 459 16.44 -34.21 11.06
N ALA A 460 15.44 -33.35 11.09
CA ALA A 460 14.67 -32.96 9.91
C ALA A 460 15.07 -31.56 9.44
N ILE A 461 15.55 -31.44 8.20
CA ILE A 461 15.89 -30.15 7.57
C ILE A 461 14.85 -29.85 6.50
N LEU A 462 14.15 -28.72 6.64
CA LEU A 462 13.20 -28.25 5.64
C LEU A 462 13.93 -27.48 4.55
N TYR A 463 13.84 -27.95 3.30
CA TYR A 463 14.31 -27.24 2.13
C TYR A 463 13.12 -26.65 1.35
N ALA A 464 13.04 -25.31 1.30
CA ALA A 464 11.90 -24.58 0.74
C ALA A 464 12.33 -23.43 -0.20
N PRO A 465 12.85 -23.74 -1.40
CA PRO A 465 13.32 -22.73 -2.35
C PRO A 465 12.18 -21.96 -3.03
N THR A 466 12.47 -20.74 -3.47
CA THR A 466 11.54 -19.87 -4.19
C THR A 466 11.41 -20.26 -5.67
N HIS A 467 10.22 -20.11 -6.25
CA HIS A 467 10.03 -20.23 -7.69
C HIS A 467 10.76 -19.10 -8.45
N ARG A 468 11.48 -19.43 -9.53
CA ARG A 468 12.15 -18.46 -10.40
C ARG A 468 11.24 -18.03 -11.55
N ASP A 469 10.84 -16.76 -11.56
CA ASP A 469 9.93 -16.22 -12.57
C ASP A 469 10.56 -16.02 -13.95
N TYR A 470 11.89 -16.03 -14.02
CA TYR A 470 12.70 -15.88 -15.25
C TYR A 470 13.20 -17.21 -15.83
N GLU A 471 12.94 -18.34 -15.16
CA GLU A 471 13.27 -19.66 -15.70
C GLU A 471 12.03 -20.25 -16.39
N ALA A 472 12.21 -20.77 -17.61
CA ALA A 472 11.12 -21.36 -18.39
C ALA A 472 10.68 -22.74 -17.84
N ALA A 473 11.59 -23.45 -17.19
CA ALA A 473 11.37 -24.73 -16.54
C ALA A 473 11.99 -24.71 -15.15
N TRP A 474 11.44 -25.52 -14.24
CA TRP A 474 12.00 -25.67 -12.91
C TRP A 474 13.33 -26.45 -12.99
N THR A 475 14.39 -25.89 -12.40
CA THR A 475 15.72 -26.50 -12.35
C THR A 475 16.09 -26.86 -10.91
N PRO A 476 16.48 -28.12 -10.62
CA PRO A 476 17.04 -28.46 -9.32
C PRO A 476 18.26 -27.59 -9.01
N ARG A 477 18.18 -26.84 -7.91
CA ARG A 477 19.29 -25.99 -7.43
C ARG A 477 20.30 -26.76 -6.58
N LEU A 478 19.87 -27.90 -6.04
CA LEU A 478 20.66 -28.83 -5.26
C LEU A 478 20.51 -30.23 -5.85
N ASP A 479 21.63 -30.94 -5.93
CA ASP A 479 21.66 -32.39 -5.96
C ASP A 479 21.35 -32.90 -4.55
N LEU A 480 20.05 -33.03 -4.29
CA LEU A 480 19.51 -33.51 -3.03
C LEU A 480 19.98 -34.92 -2.68
N ALA A 481 20.38 -35.74 -3.66
CA ALA A 481 20.85 -37.09 -3.40
C ALA A 481 22.25 -37.05 -2.78
N THR A 482 23.17 -36.35 -3.45
CA THR A 482 24.51 -36.13 -2.93
C THR A 482 24.48 -35.39 -1.58
N LEU A 483 23.59 -34.41 -1.42
CA LEU A 483 23.45 -33.69 -0.16
C LEU A 483 22.97 -34.62 0.95
N ALA A 484 21.89 -35.38 0.72
CA ALA A 484 21.37 -36.33 1.69
C ALA A 484 22.50 -37.28 2.13
N ASP A 485 23.18 -37.94 1.18
CA ASP A 485 24.27 -38.88 1.43
C ASP A 485 25.36 -38.31 2.34
N ARG A 486 25.81 -37.08 2.08
CA ARG A 486 26.85 -36.41 2.89
C ARG A 486 26.38 -36.01 4.29
N LEU A 487 25.08 -35.79 4.50
CA LEU A 487 24.50 -35.48 5.81
C LEU A 487 24.30 -36.73 6.68
N GLY A 488 24.51 -37.92 6.12
CA GLY A 488 24.39 -39.20 6.82
C GLY A 488 22.96 -39.66 7.05
N GLU A 489 22.82 -40.83 7.66
CA GLU A 489 21.54 -41.51 7.87
C GLU A 489 20.68 -40.87 8.97
N ASP A 490 21.26 -40.03 9.83
CA ASP A 490 20.55 -39.37 10.93
C ASP A 490 19.82 -38.09 10.52
N THR A 491 19.95 -37.68 9.26
CA THR A 491 19.28 -36.50 8.71
C THR A 491 18.26 -36.90 7.63
N VAL A 492 17.07 -36.31 7.70
CA VAL A 492 16.04 -36.37 6.67
C VAL A 492 15.81 -34.98 6.07
N LEU A 493 15.70 -34.92 4.75
CA LEU A 493 15.37 -33.69 4.02
C LEU A 493 13.87 -33.63 3.73
N LEU A 494 13.18 -32.64 4.27
CA LEU A 494 11.79 -32.32 3.90
C LEU A 494 11.83 -31.33 2.74
N VAL A 495 11.39 -31.74 1.55
CA VAL A 495 11.51 -30.93 0.33
C VAL A 495 10.17 -30.32 -0.03
N ARG A 496 10.06 -28.99 0.07
CA ARG A 496 8.90 -28.21 -0.35
C ARG A 496 9.22 -27.48 -1.66
N GLY A 497 9.12 -28.21 -2.78
CA GLY A 497 9.40 -27.69 -4.13
C GLY A 497 8.14 -27.49 -4.97
N HIS A 498 8.29 -26.97 -6.19
CA HIS A 498 7.21 -26.94 -7.16
C HIS A 498 7.17 -28.29 -7.92
N TYR A 499 5.97 -28.85 -8.13
CA TYR A 499 5.73 -30.20 -8.67
C TYR A 499 6.44 -30.50 -10.00
N PHE A 500 7.70 -30.93 -10.02
CA PHE A 500 8.32 -31.61 -11.17
C PHE A 500 9.49 -32.56 -10.82
N TYR A 501 9.57 -33.07 -9.58
CA TYR A 501 10.37 -34.28 -9.28
C TYR A 501 9.62 -35.60 -9.63
N GLY A 502 8.60 -35.51 -10.47
CA GLY A 502 7.65 -36.59 -10.80
C GLY A 502 8.03 -37.35 -12.05
N GLY A 503 9.04 -38.21 -11.96
CA GLY A 503 9.28 -39.28 -12.93
C GLY A 503 9.78 -40.52 -12.20
N ALA A 504 9.28 -41.71 -12.57
CA ALA A 504 9.65 -42.99 -11.95
C ALA A 504 11.15 -43.35 -12.09
N ALA A 505 11.89 -42.62 -12.93
CA ALA A 505 13.33 -42.74 -13.14
C ALA A 505 14.16 -41.63 -12.43
N SER A 506 13.58 -40.90 -11.46
CA SER A 506 14.32 -39.89 -10.69
C SER A 506 15.29 -40.55 -9.70
N PRO A 507 16.54 -40.06 -9.55
CA PRO A 507 17.47 -40.48 -8.49
C PRO A 507 16.87 -40.38 -7.07
N LEU A 508 15.85 -39.54 -6.90
CA LEU A 508 15.11 -39.41 -5.64
C LEU A 508 14.18 -40.59 -5.35
N ALA A 509 13.89 -41.47 -6.31
CA ALA A 509 13.03 -42.63 -6.08
C ALA A 509 13.63 -43.61 -5.07
N GLY A 510 14.96 -43.78 -5.08
CA GLY A 510 15.68 -44.58 -4.07
C GLY A 510 15.66 -43.93 -2.69
N LEU A 511 15.89 -42.61 -2.63
CA LEU A 511 15.92 -41.85 -1.37
C LEU A 511 14.54 -41.64 -0.74
N ARG A 512 13.49 -41.56 -1.56
CA ARG A 512 12.09 -41.58 -1.11
C ARG A 512 11.73 -42.93 -0.50
N LYS A 513 12.22 -44.04 -1.09
CA LYS A 513 12.02 -45.38 -0.54
C LYS A 513 12.79 -45.61 0.76
N SER A 514 13.97 -45.01 0.94
CA SER A 514 14.73 -45.10 2.19
C SER A 514 14.27 -44.11 3.27
N GLY A 515 13.35 -43.20 2.95
CA GLY A 515 12.85 -42.18 3.89
C GLY A 515 13.82 -41.04 4.17
N ARG A 516 14.93 -40.92 3.43
CA ARG A 516 15.93 -39.85 3.60
C ARG A 516 15.54 -38.52 2.93
N VAL A 517 14.64 -38.58 1.96
CA VAL A 517 14.01 -37.41 1.35
C VAL A 517 12.50 -37.60 1.37
N ILE A 518 11.80 -36.69 2.03
CA ILE A 518 10.34 -36.66 2.13
C ILE A 518 9.83 -35.48 1.32
N ASP A 519 9.02 -35.77 0.30
CA ASP A 519 8.38 -34.74 -0.51
C ASP A 519 7.16 -34.17 0.22
N VAL A 520 7.25 -32.91 0.62
CA VAL A 520 6.20 -32.19 1.38
C VAL A 520 5.60 -31.04 0.56
N SER A 521 5.79 -31.07 -0.76
CA SER A 521 5.34 -30.02 -1.69
C SER A 521 3.82 -29.85 -1.72
N SER A 522 3.07 -30.95 -1.50
CA SER A 522 1.61 -30.98 -1.46
C SER A 522 1.03 -30.86 -0.04
N TYR A 523 1.89 -30.74 0.97
CA TYR A 523 1.47 -30.73 2.36
C TYR A 523 1.06 -29.32 2.77
N ASP A 524 -0.16 -29.15 3.25
CA ASP A 524 -0.61 -27.95 3.95
C ASP A 524 -1.22 -28.38 5.29
N PRO A 525 -1.02 -27.63 6.39
CA PRO A 525 -0.38 -26.30 6.50
C PRO A 525 1.17 -26.31 6.49
N VAL A 526 1.80 -25.20 6.09
CA VAL A 526 3.28 -25.06 6.07
C VAL A 526 3.87 -24.88 7.46
N GLU A 527 3.05 -24.37 8.38
CA GLU A 527 3.35 -24.10 9.77
C GLU A 527 3.71 -25.40 10.51
N GLU A 528 3.04 -26.50 10.18
CA GLU A 528 3.38 -27.84 10.68
C GLU A 528 4.76 -28.31 10.18
N LEU A 529 5.12 -28.03 8.93
CA LEU A 529 6.45 -28.36 8.40
C LEU A 529 7.55 -27.57 9.13
N ALA A 530 7.30 -26.30 9.44
CA ALA A 530 8.21 -25.47 10.21
C ALA A 530 8.38 -26.01 11.64
N LEU A 531 7.28 -26.39 12.30
CA LEU A 531 7.30 -26.99 13.65
C LEU A 531 8.04 -28.33 13.69
N ALA A 532 7.91 -29.15 12.64
CA ALA A 532 8.57 -30.46 12.54
C ALA A 532 10.07 -30.37 12.26
N ALA A 533 10.55 -29.26 11.67
CA ALA A 533 11.91 -29.10 11.21
C ALA A 533 12.84 -28.51 12.28
N ASP A 534 14.04 -29.07 12.35
CA ASP A 534 15.16 -28.63 13.19
C ASP A 534 15.92 -27.45 12.57
N ALA A 535 15.86 -27.32 11.24
CA ALA A 535 16.49 -26.25 10.48
C ALA A 535 15.71 -25.93 9.20
N LEU A 536 15.87 -24.70 8.70
CA LEU A 536 15.38 -24.27 7.39
C LEU A 536 16.54 -23.97 6.44
N ILE A 537 16.52 -24.58 5.25
CA ILE A 537 17.30 -24.16 4.08
C ILE A 537 16.32 -23.50 3.11
N THR A 538 16.57 -22.24 2.79
CA THR A 538 15.73 -21.44 1.89
C THR A 538 16.61 -20.49 1.10
N ASP A 539 16.02 -19.73 0.19
CA ASP A 539 16.70 -18.69 -0.59
C ASP A 539 16.08 -17.31 -0.29
N TYR A 540 15.22 -16.80 -1.17
CA TYR A 540 14.58 -15.49 -1.12
C TYR A 540 13.10 -15.59 -0.74
N SER A 541 12.71 -16.71 -0.11
CA SER A 541 11.33 -17.01 0.25
C SER A 541 10.93 -16.26 1.51
N SER A 542 9.68 -15.80 1.56
CA SER A 542 9.15 -15.14 2.76
C SER A 542 8.99 -16.08 3.95
N ILE A 543 9.11 -17.40 3.76
CA ILE A 543 9.04 -18.38 4.85
C ILE A 543 10.14 -18.17 5.90
N MET A 544 11.29 -17.57 5.53
CA MET A 544 12.37 -17.29 6.48
C MET A 544 11.91 -16.34 7.60
N PHE A 545 11.00 -15.40 7.30
CA PHE A 545 10.44 -14.48 8.29
C PHE A 545 9.50 -15.20 9.26
N ASP A 546 8.67 -16.10 8.75
CA ASP A 546 7.76 -16.90 9.58
C ASP A 546 8.55 -17.87 10.46
N TYR A 547 9.52 -18.59 9.89
CA TYR A 547 10.34 -19.59 10.59
C TYR A 547 11.24 -18.97 11.66
N ALA A 548 11.66 -17.72 11.48
CA ALA A 548 12.44 -17.00 12.50
C ALA A 548 11.70 -16.85 13.84
N ASN A 549 10.36 -16.91 13.86
CA ASN A 549 9.58 -16.92 15.11
C ASN A 549 9.87 -18.14 15.99
N LEU A 550 10.30 -19.27 15.41
CA LEU A 550 10.68 -20.48 16.14
C LEU A 550 12.06 -20.38 16.81
N ASP A 551 12.83 -19.33 16.52
CA ASP A 551 14.23 -19.17 16.95
C ASP A 551 15.16 -20.33 16.59
N ARG A 552 14.87 -21.00 15.47
CA ARG A 552 15.65 -22.14 14.96
C ARG A 552 16.58 -21.71 13.84
N PRO A 553 17.69 -22.44 13.59
CA PRO A 553 18.65 -22.00 12.60
C PRO A 553 18.08 -21.97 11.17
N ILE A 554 18.52 -20.97 10.40
CA ILE A 554 18.16 -20.76 9.00
C ILE A 554 19.45 -20.65 8.19
N VAL A 555 19.51 -21.34 7.05
CA VAL A 555 20.59 -21.21 6.08
C VAL A 555 20.02 -20.67 4.77
N ILE A 556 20.60 -19.59 4.27
CA ILE A 556 20.26 -19.03 2.96
C ILE A 556 21.15 -19.70 1.91
N TYR A 557 20.55 -20.39 0.96
CA TYR A 557 21.21 -20.88 -0.24
C TYR A 557 20.91 -19.92 -1.41
N ALA A 558 21.87 -19.07 -1.74
CA ALA A 558 21.72 -17.94 -2.67
C ALA A 558 22.68 -18.06 -3.85
N ASP A 559 22.42 -19.03 -4.72
CA ASP A 559 23.25 -19.34 -5.90
C ASP A 559 23.02 -18.40 -7.11
N ASP A 560 21.99 -17.54 -7.05
CA ASP A 560 21.66 -16.57 -8.11
C ASP A 560 21.17 -15.20 -7.61
N TRP A 561 21.70 -14.73 -6.48
CA TRP A 561 21.23 -13.52 -5.80
C TRP A 561 21.21 -12.29 -6.70
N GLU A 562 22.29 -12.05 -7.43
CA GLU A 562 22.46 -10.86 -8.27
C GLU A 562 21.40 -10.82 -9.37
N THR A 563 21.10 -11.99 -9.98
CA THR A 563 20.04 -12.14 -10.98
C THR A 563 18.67 -11.91 -10.35
N TYR A 564 18.40 -12.51 -9.18
CA TYR A 564 17.12 -12.37 -8.51
C TYR A 564 16.84 -10.92 -8.08
N ALA A 565 17.80 -10.26 -7.43
CA ALA A 565 17.67 -8.90 -6.94
C ALA A 565 17.45 -7.90 -8.09
N THR A 566 18.15 -8.09 -9.21
CA THR A 566 18.01 -7.22 -10.39
C THR A 566 16.66 -7.42 -11.08
N THR A 567 16.21 -8.67 -11.23
CA THR A 567 14.99 -9.00 -12.01
C THR A 567 13.70 -8.79 -11.23
N ARG A 568 13.68 -9.15 -9.93
CA ARG A 568 12.47 -9.05 -9.09
C ARG A 568 12.39 -7.75 -8.31
N GLY A 569 13.53 -7.11 -8.06
CA GLY A 569 13.65 -6.00 -7.12
C GLY A 569 13.48 -6.49 -5.68
N VAL A 570 14.31 -5.98 -4.77
CA VAL A 570 14.25 -6.29 -3.33
C VAL A 570 14.14 -5.02 -2.50
N TYR A 571 13.61 -5.17 -1.28
CA TYR A 571 13.46 -4.07 -0.32
C TYR A 571 14.71 -3.84 0.53
N PHE A 572 15.50 -4.89 0.78
CA PHE A 572 16.77 -4.82 1.49
C PHE A 572 17.76 -5.85 0.93
N ASP A 573 19.03 -5.71 1.28
CA ASP A 573 20.08 -6.64 0.87
C ASP A 573 20.10 -7.87 1.79
N LEU A 574 19.55 -8.99 1.30
CA LEU A 574 19.52 -10.23 2.07
C LEU A 574 20.92 -10.76 2.39
N MET A 575 21.91 -10.49 1.54
CA MET A 575 23.27 -11.00 1.75
C MET A 575 23.97 -10.29 2.92
N ALA A 576 23.60 -9.04 3.17
CA ALA A 576 24.08 -8.26 4.31
C ALA A 576 23.31 -8.56 5.60
N GLU A 577 22.04 -8.94 5.49
CA GLU A 577 21.10 -9.04 6.61
C GLU A 577 20.45 -10.42 6.73
N ALA A 578 21.17 -11.48 6.37
CA ALA A 578 20.64 -12.84 6.39
C ALA A 578 20.29 -13.31 7.83
N PRO A 579 19.24 -14.14 8.00
CA PRO A 579 18.84 -14.70 9.31
C PRO A 579 19.78 -15.83 9.82
N GLY A 580 20.97 -15.98 9.23
CA GLY A 580 21.90 -17.06 9.53
C GLY A 580 23.03 -17.13 8.50
N LYS A 581 23.61 -18.32 8.31
CA LYS A 581 24.70 -18.52 7.35
C LYS A 581 24.18 -18.45 5.91
N VAL A 582 25.04 -18.03 5.01
CA VAL A 582 24.77 -17.98 3.57
C VAL A 582 25.73 -18.91 2.83
N ALA A 583 25.20 -19.71 1.92
CA ALA A 583 25.96 -20.53 0.97
C ALA A 583 25.57 -20.14 -0.46
N ARG A 584 26.56 -20.02 -1.34
CA ARG A 584 26.38 -19.75 -2.77
C ARG A 584 26.55 -21.01 -3.63
N THR A 585 27.16 -22.05 -3.07
CA THR A 585 27.37 -23.34 -3.74
C THR A 585 26.93 -24.51 -2.86
N GLN A 586 26.62 -25.64 -3.49
CA GLN A 586 26.22 -26.84 -2.74
C GLN A 586 27.37 -27.34 -1.84
N GLU A 587 28.61 -27.20 -2.27
CA GLU A 587 29.80 -27.55 -1.47
C GLU A 587 29.88 -26.72 -0.20
N GLU A 588 29.67 -25.40 -0.29
CA GLU A 588 29.60 -24.51 0.87
C GLU A 588 28.44 -24.89 1.79
N LEU A 589 27.24 -25.12 1.23
CA LEU A 589 26.08 -25.54 2.01
C LEU A 589 26.35 -26.85 2.76
N THR A 590 26.92 -27.82 2.06
CA THR A 590 27.27 -29.12 2.65
C THR A 590 28.29 -28.94 3.77
N ALA A 591 29.35 -28.17 3.55
CA ALA A 591 30.40 -27.93 4.54
C ALA A 591 29.83 -27.22 5.79
N LEU A 592 28.93 -26.25 5.61
CA LEU A 592 28.25 -25.61 6.73
C LEU A 592 27.45 -26.62 7.55
N LEU A 593 26.67 -27.48 6.90
CA LEU A 593 25.78 -28.44 7.58
C LEU A 593 26.56 -29.57 8.27
N THR A 594 27.62 -30.10 7.67
CA THR A 594 28.40 -31.21 8.24
C THR A 594 29.37 -30.76 9.34
N SER A 595 29.79 -29.49 9.35
CA SER A 595 30.61 -28.91 10.42
C SER A 595 29.78 -28.30 11.56
N ASP A 596 28.45 -28.33 11.45
CA ASP A 596 27.52 -27.63 12.35
C ASP A 596 27.71 -26.10 12.45
N ALA A 597 28.49 -25.49 11.55
CA ALA A 597 28.69 -24.03 11.53
C ALA A 597 27.39 -23.24 11.29
N TRP A 598 26.36 -23.87 10.69
CA TRP A 598 25.02 -23.30 10.51
C TRP A 598 24.30 -22.95 11.82
N ARG A 599 24.75 -23.48 12.96
CA ARG A 599 24.20 -23.22 14.30
C ARG A 599 25.23 -22.65 15.28
N ASP A 600 26.33 -22.07 14.77
CA ASP A 600 27.34 -21.42 15.61
C ASP A 600 26.86 -20.06 16.18
N ALA A 601 27.66 -19.47 17.07
CA ALA A 601 27.34 -18.20 17.72
C ALA A 601 27.13 -17.03 16.73
N SER A 602 27.77 -17.06 15.55
CA SER A 602 27.58 -16.03 14.54
C SER A 602 26.25 -16.19 13.79
N ALA A 603 25.83 -17.44 13.54
CA ALA A 603 24.51 -17.75 13.00
C ALA A 603 23.40 -17.38 14.00
N GLU A 604 23.61 -17.65 15.29
CA GLU A 604 22.69 -17.22 16.36
C GLU A 604 22.59 -15.69 16.42
N LYS A 605 23.72 -14.98 16.40
CA LYS A 605 23.73 -13.51 16.41
C LYS A 605 22.97 -12.93 15.21
N ALA A 606 23.18 -13.47 14.01
CA ALA A 606 22.47 -13.06 12.80
C ALA A 606 20.95 -13.31 12.93
N ARG A 607 20.57 -14.50 13.40
CA ARG A 607 19.17 -14.86 13.65
C ARG A 607 18.51 -13.93 14.66
N ARG A 608 19.18 -13.62 15.78
CA ARG A 608 18.67 -12.70 16.81
C ARG A 608 18.40 -11.31 16.24
N ALA A 609 19.37 -10.74 15.51
CA ALA A 609 19.20 -9.44 14.86
C ALA A 609 18.02 -9.44 13.87
N PHE A 610 17.89 -10.52 13.09
CA PHE A 610 16.78 -10.68 12.16
C PHE A 610 15.42 -10.78 12.87
N ARG A 611 15.33 -11.55 13.96
CA ARG A 611 14.12 -11.67 14.78
C ARG A 611 13.68 -10.33 15.37
N HIS A 612 14.59 -9.54 15.92
CA HIS A 612 14.25 -8.21 16.42
C HIS A 612 13.66 -7.29 15.35
N ARG A 613 14.09 -7.44 14.10
CA ARG A 613 13.61 -6.62 12.98
C ARG A 613 12.29 -7.12 12.39
N PHE A 614 12.11 -8.43 12.27
CA PHE A 614 11.03 -9.00 11.44
C PHE A 614 10.00 -9.84 12.20
N CYS A 615 10.26 -10.22 13.45
CA CYS A 615 9.33 -10.92 14.31
C CYS A 615 8.70 -9.96 15.33
N GLU A 616 8.48 -8.69 14.96
CA GLU A 616 8.13 -7.64 15.92
C GLU A 616 6.79 -7.89 16.63
N TYR A 617 5.78 -8.41 15.92
CA TYR A 617 4.41 -8.49 16.45
C TYR A 617 3.90 -9.92 16.73
N ASP A 618 4.51 -10.94 16.14
CA ASP A 618 4.10 -12.35 16.29
C ASP A 618 4.34 -12.87 17.72
N ASP A 619 3.28 -13.07 18.51
CA ASP A 619 3.39 -13.51 19.92
C ASP A 619 2.39 -14.60 20.34
N GLY A 620 1.74 -15.26 19.39
CA GLY A 620 0.74 -16.29 19.68
C GLY A 620 -0.70 -15.78 19.80
N ARG A 621 -0.92 -14.46 19.65
CA ARG A 621 -2.24 -13.83 19.85
C ARG A 621 -2.68 -12.93 18.70
N ALA A 622 -2.03 -13.02 17.54
CA ALA A 622 -2.35 -12.19 16.38
C ALA A 622 -3.80 -12.43 15.89
N ALA A 623 -4.24 -13.69 15.80
CA ALA A 623 -5.61 -14.03 15.42
C ALA A 623 -6.64 -13.47 16.41
N GLU A 624 -6.33 -13.49 17.72
CA GLU A 624 -7.22 -12.94 18.75
C GLU A 624 -7.40 -11.43 18.57
N ARG A 625 -6.30 -10.68 18.40
CA ARG A 625 -6.35 -9.22 18.15
C ARG A 625 -7.16 -8.90 16.90
N VAL A 626 -6.93 -9.62 15.81
CA VAL A 626 -7.70 -9.44 14.56
C VAL A 626 -9.18 -9.68 14.79
N VAL A 627 -9.56 -10.77 15.46
CA VAL A 627 -10.98 -11.10 15.69
C VAL A 627 -11.66 -10.04 16.56
N ARG A 628 -11.05 -9.66 17.68
CA ARG A 628 -11.56 -8.61 18.58
C ARG A 628 -11.72 -7.27 17.86
N ARG A 629 -10.69 -6.84 17.12
CA ARG A 629 -10.69 -5.55 16.43
C ARG A 629 -11.70 -5.49 15.29
N VAL A 630 -11.70 -6.51 14.42
CA VAL A 630 -12.40 -6.47 13.12
C VAL A 630 -13.82 -7.00 13.21
N PHE A 631 -14.06 -8.05 14.01
CA PHE A 631 -15.36 -8.75 14.05
C PHE A 631 -16.19 -8.39 15.28
N LEU A 632 -15.54 -8.06 16.41
CA LEU A 632 -16.23 -7.63 17.64
C LEU A 632 -16.26 -6.11 17.81
N GLY A 633 -15.45 -5.36 17.04
CA GLY A 633 -15.43 -3.90 17.07
C GLY A 633 -14.80 -3.31 18.33
N GLU A 634 -13.98 -4.09 19.04
CA GLU A 634 -13.21 -3.62 20.20
C GLU A 634 -12.23 -2.50 19.79
N SER A 635 -11.91 -1.59 20.72
CA SER A 635 -10.97 -0.49 20.46
C SER A 635 -9.53 -0.99 20.51
N GLU A 636 -8.60 -0.20 19.96
CA GLU A 636 -7.18 -0.53 19.96
C GLU A 636 -6.65 -0.69 21.40
N GLU A 637 -7.10 0.17 22.32
CA GLU A 637 -6.61 0.15 23.70
C GLU A 637 -7.10 -1.05 24.51
N SER A 638 -8.19 -1.71 24.10
CA SER A 638 -8.72 -2.88 24.81
C SER A 638 -8.11 -4.20 24.34
N LEU A 639 -7.31 -4.18 23.26
CA LEU A 639 -6.67 -5.39 22.75
C LEU A 639 -5.54 -5.85 23.68
N PRO A 640 -5.26 -7.16 23.74
CA PRO A 640 -4.08 -7.66 24.43
C PRO A 640 -2.81 -7.03 23.85
N PRO A 641 -1.89 -6.51 24.69
CA PRO A 641 -0.65 -5.92 24.21
C PRO A 641 0.24 -6.97 23.53
N VAL A 642 1.11 -6.53 22.63
CA VAL A 642 2.14 -7.39 22.03
C VAL A 642 3.24 -7.66 23.05
N THR A 643 3.52 -8.94 23.29
CA THR A 643 4.62 -9.36 24.18
C THR A 643 5.95 -9.02 23.51
N PRO A 644 6.96 -8.42 24.16
CA PRO A 644 8.28 -8.16 23.55
C PRO A 644 8.99 -9.44 23.07
N VAL A 645 9.79 -9.35 22.00
CA VAL A 645 10.45 -10.51 21.35
C VAL A 645 11.27 -11.35 22.34
N ASP A 646 11.97 -10.71 23.28
CA ASP A 646 12.85 -11.37 24.26
C ASP A 646 12.08 -12.07 25.39
N GLU A 647 10.80 -11.76 25.57
CA GLU A 647 9.95 -12.33 26.63
C GLU A 647 9.10 -13.51 26.12
N ARG A 648 9.15 -13.80 24.82
CA ARG A 648 8.37 -14.87 24.19
C ARG A 648 9.10 -16.21 24.31
N THR A 649 8.32 -17.28 24.50
CA THR A 649 8.81 -18.65 24.43
C THR A 649 8.23 -19.33 23.19
N PRO A 650 9.03 -19.56 22.12
CA PRO A 650 8.59 -20.34 20.97
C PRO A 650 8.31 -21.80 21.33
N ALA A 651 7.62 -22.50 20.44
CA ALA A 651 7.36 -23.94 20.56
C ALA A 651 8.67 -24.73 20.67
N PRO A 652 8.72 -25.77 21.52
CA PRO A 652 9.94 -26.54 21.77
C PRO A 652 10.50 -27.08 20.46
N THR A 653 11.82 -27.15 20.35
CA THR A 653 12.49 -27.78 19.22
C THR A 653 12.08 -29.26 19.09
N PRO A 654 12.19 -29.88 17.91
CA PRO A 654 11.92 -31.31 17.78
C PRO A 654 12.81 -32.17 18.69
N GLU A 655 14.06 -31.76 18.91
CA GLU A 655 14.97 -32.38 19.87
C GLU A 655 14.38 -32.33 21.30
N GLU A 656 14.03 -31.15 21.81
CA GLU A 656 13.40 -30.99 23.14
C GLU A 656 12.06 -31.74 23.25
N ALA A 657 11.28 -31.79 22.17
CA ALA A 657 10.00 -32.49 22.12
C ALA A 657 10.15 -34.03 22.16
N THR A 658 11.36 -34.57 21.95
CA THR A 658 11.61 -36.03 22.02
C THR A 658 12.29 -36.47 23.32
N GLN A 659 12.83 -35.55 24.11
CA GLN A 659 13.54 -35.84 25.36
C GLN A 659 12.61 -36.00 26.59
N ARG A 660 11.30 -35.77 26.43
CA ARG A 660 10.25 -35.92 27.47
C ARG A 660 9.08 -36.75 26.95
#